data_AF-A0AA88ZKK6-F1
#
_entry.id   AF-A0AA88ZKK6-F1
#
_cell.length_a   1.000
_cell.length_b   1.000
_cell.length_c   1.000
_cell.angle_alpha   90.00
_cell.angle_beta   90.00
_cell.angle_gamma   90.00
#
_symmetry.space_group_name_H-M   'P 1'
#
loop_
_entity.id
_entity.type
_entity.pdbx_description
1 polymer ?
#
loop_
_entity_poly.entity_id
_entity_poly.type
_entity_poly.pdbx_seq_one_letter_code
_entity_poly.pdbx_strand_id
1 'polypeptide(L)'
;MQNNQPILDEPLVKSVLKPLSEKFEAYKNSVLNCTAIEALTNLMSFNFSKLCHQYISYAHTEEPDTLIYSNDTYLLQYVLSEPLKDLIILHRDVLVQVHIGKHKNLEQQASDGALQHLLDASKEQLSQAISYFVSKIEKEEKKLLKFLASSKKLEDKTRHHLSPWDVYAEQYTTLLGQFSHIISTGIKTQETITAFYEINKHTNSVIDQIIKESEVLLDISNAAVSKIEAKEDSKELLSWIESSLTLIAATNLNSKEEFSSSVETKINNLEAYTIPTGTHQGYLLEKKINFNKSVKKWMDYNLLPLLMDLWDGNSNLNNFIKISLLNLKSSLKLGKENDNLIVFDIQLQSYRKIKKSLLENIENQKTIVSQLRDMLAREFLVSNCYDNHEFLEITIQNSINQYTSETTNVVARLKNAIQTLVDKFNQSYDKVVSEDPLSKIDRASNCIAQRMYKEVNADYDTLFLNKKFIGDLFLVSRTNQEAKLKEAIAQWNDGFNKSVLVLGTSLSGKTTFINHTTEVLVDQKTIKLTPNDSVTIEGRKFKTTKNLKEALDEVKRSSFSKRRILLIDDLELWRDEKNTLLNNTRALIDFIESESDNVLVIVTTNPPMSVHLDTRCNFSNVFSTHITVNKCTQEEIYKAIVLRHSATHRTVINSSNEPLTESQINANVTKLSKKLDYNIGEVLQAWTYGTTVTEEGSILYKDSYLSFPDFFTKEENLIIKYTLLYKFISEKILKEFTGDFYESNLKSSLKRLINTKVILRDETGLLKINPVLNHDIYQILKYKDIIN
;
A
#
# COMPACT_ATOMS: atom_id res chain seq x y z
N MET A 1 -26.78 -88.26 -21.60
CA MET A 1 -27.78 -88.02 -20.53
C MET A 1 -27.03 -87.71 -19.25
N GLN A 2 -27.54 -86.70 -18.55
CA GLN A 2 -27.19 -86.23 -17.20
C GLN A 2 -25.98 -85.28 -17.04
N ASN A 3 -26.39 -84.01 -16.99
CA ASN A 3 -25.74 -82.81 -16.48
C ASN A 3 -25.06 -83.03 -15.12
N ASN A 4 -23.75 -82.78 -15.06
CA ASN A 4 -23.15 -82.19 -13.88
C ASN A 4 -23.12 -80.68 -14.09
N GLN A 5 -24.04 -79.96 -13.42
CA GLN A 5 -23.89 -78.52 -13.20
C GLN A 5 -22.73 -78.32 -12.22
N PRO A 6 -21.70 -77.51 -12.54
CA PRO A 6 -20.89 -76.92 -11.50
C PRO A 6 -21.71 -75.80 -10.86
N ILE A 7 -21.87 -75.90 -9.54
CA ILE A 7 -22.34 -74.85 -8.65
C ILE A 7 -21.44 -73.63 -8.91
N LEU A 8 -22.02 -72.57 -9.48
CA LEU A 8 -21.40 -71.26 -9.49
C LEU A 8 -21.55 -70.73 -8.06
N ASP A 9 -20.48 -70.82 -7.26
CA ASP A 9 -20.37 -70.05 -6.03
C ASP A 9 -20.42 -68.56 -6.41
N GLU A 10 -21.54 -67.90 -6.14
CA GLU A 10 -21.63 -66.44 -6.14
C GLU A 10 -20.64 -65.90 -5.09
N PRO A 11 -19.72 -64.99 -5.45
CA PRO A 11 -18.98 -64.26 -4.44
C PRO A 11 -19.95 -63.30 -3.75
N LEU A 12 -20.38 -63.68 -2.54
CA LEU A 12 -21.08 -62.88 -1.55
C LEU A 12 -20.23 -61.66 -1.13
N VAL A 13 -20.03 -60.69 -2.02
CA VAL A 13 -19.53 -59.36 -1.63
C VAL A 13 -20.69 -58.65 -0.94
N LYS A 14 -20.73 -58.70 0.40
CA LYS A 14 -21.70 -57.92 1.19
C LYS A 14 -21.58 -56.45 0.80
N SER A 15 -22.69 -55.86 0.33
CA SER A 15 -22.72 -54.45 -0.07
C SER A 15 -22.23 -53.53 1.06
N VAL A 16 -21.34 -52.60 0.72
CA VAL A 16 -20.77 -51.61 1.65
C VAL A 16 -21.68 -50.40 1.84
N LEU A 17 -22.68 -50.22 0.97
CA LEU A 17 -23.58 -49.06 0.97
C LEU A 17 -24.52 -49.03 2.16
N LYS A 18 -25.10 -50.18 2.55
CA LYS A 18 -26.00 -50.25 3.72
C LYS A 18 -25.29 -49.92 5.04
N PRO A 19 -24.14 -50.53 5.38
CA PRO A 19 -23.36 -50.13 6.55
C PRO A 19 -22.91 -48.66 6.52
N LEU A 20 -22.67 -48.09 5.34
CA LEU A 20 -22.30 -46.69 5.18
C LEU A 20 -23.48 -45.76 5.47
N SER A 21 -24.68 -46.05 4.94
CA SER A 21 -25.91 -45.30 5.23
C SER A 21 -26.27 -45.32 6.71
N GLU A 22 -26.15 -46.48 7.38
CA GLU A 22 -26.39 -46.60 8.83
C GLU A 22 -25.44 -45.70 9.65
N LYS A 23 -24.17 -45.59 9.23
CA LYS A 23 -23.19 -44.71 9.87
C LYS A 23 -23.48 -43.22 9.65
N PHE A 24 -23.93 -42.83 8.46
CA PHE A 24 -24.37 -41.45 8.20
C PHE A 24 -25.62 -41.09 9.02
N GLU A 25 -26.56 -42.01 9.18
CA GLU A 25 -27.73 -41.82 10.05
C GLU A 25 -27.36 -41.73 11.54
N ALA A 26 -26.41 -42.56 12.00
CA ALA A 26 -25.88 -42.45 13.37
C ALA A 26 -25.20 -41.08 13.62
N TYR A 27 -24.46 -40.58 12.63
CA TYR A 27 -23.87 -39.24 12.68
C TYR A 27 -24.94 -38.14 12.68
N LYS A 28 -26.00 -38.25 11.85
CA LYS A 28 -27.14 -37.32 11.88
C LYS A 28 -27.76 -37.20 13.27
N ASN A 29 -28.03 -38.33 13.92
CA ASN A 29 -28.58 -38.35 15.28
C ASN A 29 -27.63 -37.67 16.28
N SER A 30 -26.32 -37.86 16.11
CA SER A 30 -25.31 -37.19 16.94
C SER A 30 -25.32 -35.66 16.74
N VAL A 31 -25.49 -35.19 15.50
CA VAL A 31 -25.63 -33.76 15.18
C VAL A 31 -26.88 -33.16 15.82
N LEU A 32 -28.03 -33.83 15.73
CA LEU A 32 -29.30 -33.35 16.31
C LEU A 32 -29.26 -33.29 17.84
N ASN A 33 -28.59 -34.24 18.49
CA ASN A 33 -28.48 -34.31 19.95
C ASN A 33 -27.40 -33.37 20.52
N CYS A 34 -26.66 -32.68 19.67
CA CYS A 34 -25.62 -31.76 20.09
C CYS A 34 -26.22 -30.55 20.82
N THR A 35 -25.64 -30.12 21.94
CA THR A 35 -26.15 -28.97 22.72
C THR A 35 -25.21 -27.76 22.70
N ALA A 36 -23.97 -27.93 22.24
CA ALA A 36 -22.95 -26.88 22.24
C ALA A 36 -22.23 -26.79 20.89
N ILE A 37 -21.76 -25.60 20.55
CA ILE A 37 -20.98 -25.36 19.33
C ILE A 37 -19.69 -26.19 19.29
N GLU A 38 -18.98 -26.32 20.40
CA GLU A 38 -17.72 -27.07 20.45
C GLU A 38 -17.94 -28.57 20.19
N ALA A 39 -19.05 -29.10 20.69
CA ALA A 39 -19.45 -30.47 20.40
C ALA A 39 -19.79 -30.64 18.90
N LEU A 40 -20.45 -29.66 18.27
CA LEU A 40 -20.74 -29.70 16.83
C LEU A 40 -19.46 -29.61 16.00
N THR A 41 -18.54 -28.70 16.35
CA THR A 41 -17.22 -28.57 15.71
C THR A 41 -16.44 -29.87 15.79
N ASN A 42 -16.42 -30.54 16.94
CA ASN A 42 -15.73 -31.82 17.12
C ASN A 42 -16.38 -32.96 16.31
N LEU A 43 -17.71 -33.00 16.24
CA LEU A 43 -18.44 -33.96 15.41
C LEU A 43 -18.09 -33.79 13.92
N MET A 44 -18.03 -32.55 13.42
CA MET A 44 -17.66 -32.28 12.02
C MET A 44 -16.18 -32.56 11.75
N SER A 45 -15.29 -32.19 12.66
CA SER A 45 -13.85 -32.33 12.44
C SER A 45 -13.37 -33.78 12.50
N PHE A 46 -13.93 -34.58 13.41
CA PHE A 46 -13.48 -35.94 13.65
C PHE A 46 -14.43 -36.98 13.06
N ASN A 47 -15.70 -36.97 13.47
CA ASN A 47 -16.64 -38.03 13.09
C ASN A 47 -17.00 -37.95 11.61
N PHE A 48 -17.34 -36.77 11.10
CA PHE A 48 -17.67 -36.60 9.69
C PHE A 48 -16.46 -36.82 8.77
N SER A 49 -15.29 -36.27 9.12
CA SER A 49 -14.05 -36.57 8.41
C SER A 49 -13.77 -38.07 8.35
N LYS A 50 -13.95 -38.79 9.47
CA LYS A 50 -13.78 -40.26 9.50
C LYS A 50 -14.77 -40.97 8.58
N LEU A 51 -16.01 -40.52 8.48
CA LEU A 51 -16.99 -41.06 7.52
C LEU A 51 -16.57 -40.81 6.08
N CYS A 52 -16.05 -39.62 5.77
CA CYS A 52 -15.55 -39.30 4.43
C CYS A 52 -14.34 -40.16 4.07
N HIS A 53 -13.38 -40.36 4.99
CA HIS A 53 -12.26 -41.27 4.77
C HIS A 53 -12.71 -42.73 4.58
N GLN A 54 -13.74 -43.16 5.31
CA GLN A 54 -14.34 -44.49 5.09
C GLN A 54 -14.97 -44.60 3.69
N TYR A 55 -15.72 -43.59 3.26
CA TYR A 55 -16.23 -43.53 1.88
C TYR A 55 -15.10 -43.64 0.86
N ILE A 56 -14.03 -42.84 1.03
CA ILE A 56 -12.85 -42.84 0.14
C ILE A 56 -12.21 -44.23 0.09
N SER A 57 -12.04 -44.89 1.24
CA SER A 57 -11.49 -46.26 1.30
C SER A 57 -12.35 -47.30 0.61
N TYR A 58 -13.68 -47.16 0.63
CA TYR A 58 -14.59 -48.09 -0.06
C TYR A 58 -14.63 -47.85 -1.56
N ALA A 59 -14.38 -46.62 -1.99
CA ALA A 59 -14.37 -46.24 -3.39
C ALA A 59 -13.02 -46.52 -4.08
N HIS A 60 -11.92 -46.52 -3.32
CA HIS A 60 -10.60 -46.88 -3.85
C HIS A 60 -10.53 -48.39 -4.13
N THR A 61 -10.18 -48.77 -5.35
CA THR A 61 -9.90 -50.16 -5.76
C THR A 61 -8.44 -50.24 -6.22
N GLU A 62 -7.68 -51.24 -5.75
CA GLU A 62 -6.22 -51.34 -5.96
C GLU A 62 -5.79 -52.14 -7.22
N GLU A 63 -6.70 -52.59 -8.09
CA GLU A 63 -6.33 -53.40 -9.26
C GLU A 63 -6.78 -52.77 -10.59
N PRO A 64 -5.85 -52.26 -11.43
CA PRO A 64 -6.17 -51.69 -12.74
C PRO A 64 -6.54 -52.73 -13.83
N ASP A 65 -6.28 -54.03 -13.62
CA ASP A 65 -6.20 -54.99 -14.73
C ASP A 65 -7.28 -56.09 -14.79
N THR A 66 -8.28 -56.08 -13.90
CA THR A 66 -9.46 -56.94 -14.05
C THR A 66 -10.76 -56.17 -13.82
N LEU A 67 -11.44 -55.84 -14.93
CA LEU A 67 -12.77 -55.23 -15.00
C LEU A 67 -13.86 -56.12 -14.37
N ILE A 68 -13.90 -56.22 -13.05
CA ILE A 68 -15.10 -56.62 -12.32
C ILE A 68 -15.52 -55.42 -11.48
N TYR A 69 -16.24 -54.48 -12.11
CA TYR A 69 -16.88 -53.40 -11.37
C TYR A 69 -17.97 -53.99 -10.47
N SER A 70 -17.73 -53.98 -9.16
CA SER A 70 -18.83 -54.20 -8.22
C SER A 70 -19.87 -53.08 -8.38
N ASN A 71 -21.15 -53.40 -8.20
CA ASN A 71 -22.24 -52.41 -8.27
C ASN A 71 -21.98 -51.21 -7.33
N ASP A 72 -21.37 -51.48 -6.19
CA ASP A 72 -21.02 -50.47 -5.19
C ASP A 72 -19.90 -49.55 -5.68
N THR A 73 -18.87 -50.09 -6.34
CA THR A 73 -17.76 -49.30 -6.90
C THR A 73 -18.28 -48.28 -7.91
N TYR A 74 -19.20 -48.66 -8.80
CA TYR A 74 -19.82 -47.72 -9.74
C TYR A 74 -20.63 -46.63 -9.03
N LEU A 75 -21.43 -47.00 -8.03
CA LEU A 75 -22.23 -46.02 -7.29
C LEU A 75 -21.35 -45.03 -6.54
N LEU A 76 -20.30 -45.50 -5.87
CA LEU A 76 -19.37 -44.65 -5.13
C LEU A 76 -18.56 -43.75 -6.07
N GLN A 77 -17.93 -44.29 -7.10
CA GLN A 77 -17.02 -43.53 -7.97
C GLN A 77 -17.74 -42.59 -8.96
N TYR A 78 -18.91 -42.95 -9.49
CA TYR A 78 -19.54 -42.19 -10.58
C TYR A 78 -20.80 -41.43 -10.18
N VAL A 79 -21.57 -41.92 -9.22
CA VAL A 79 -22.94 -41.40 -8.96
C VAL A 79 -23.03 -40.63 -7.65
N LEU A 80 -22.42 -41.15 -6.59
CA LEU A 80 -22.50 -40.60 -5.24
C LEU A 80 -21.37 -39.61 -4.93
N SER A 81 -20.39 -39.49 -5.83
CA SER A 81 -19.24 -38.62 -5.62
C SER A 81 -19.62 -37.13 -5.55
N GLU A 82 -20.44 -36.63 -6.48
CA GLU A 82 -20.89 -35.23 -6.45
C GLU A 82 -21.78 -34.93 -5.21
N PRO A 83 -22.81 -35.74 -4.87
CA PRO A 83 -23.58 -35.54 -3.65
C PRO A 83 -22.76 -35.56 -2.36
N LEU A 84 -21.70 -36.38 -2.28
CA LEU A 84 -20.80 -36.36 -1.13
C LEU A 84 -19.97 -35.08 -1.08
N LYS A 85 -19.49 -34.60 -2.24
CA LYS A 85 -18.77 -33.33 -2.34
C LYS A 85 -19.59 -32.17 -1.82
N ASP A 86 -20.85 -32.07 -2.24
CA ASP A 86 -21.80 -31.06 -1.76
C ASP A 86 -21.96 -31.13 -0.24
N LEU A 87 -22.07 -32.35 0.30
CA LEU A 87 -22.17 -32.57 1.74
C LEU A 87 -20.91 -32.08 2.47
N ILE A 88 -19.72 -32.36 1.95
CA ILE A 88 -18.44 -31.90 2.53
C ILE A 88 -18.34 -30.37 2.49
N ILE A 89 -18.71 -29.75 1.38
CA ILE A 89 -18.73 -28.29 1.22
C ILE A 89 -19.66 -27.65 2.25
N LEU A 90 -20.87 -28.18 2.42
CA LEU A 90 -21.81 -27.64 3.41
C LEU A 90 -21.25 -27.74 4.85
N HIS A 91 -20.64 -28.87 5.21
CA HIS A 91 -20.02 -29.05 6.53
C HIS A 91 -18.88 -28.06 6.78
N ARG A 92 -18.05 -27.79 5.75
CA ARG A 92 -17.02 -26.76 5.81
C ARG A 92 -17.61 -25.37 6.03
N ASP A 93 -18.64 -25.03 5.27
CA ASP A 93 -19.26 -23.70 5.33
C ASP A 93 -19.91 -23.45 6.69
N VAL A 94 -20.59 -24.45 7.25
CA VAL A 94 -21.11 -24.41 8.62
C VAL A 94 -19.98 -24.26 9.64
N LEU A 95 -18.87 -24.98 9.48
CA LEU A 95 -17.70 -24.87 10.35
C LEU A 95 -17.12 -23.44 10.36
N VAL A 96 -17.03 -22.78 9.20
CA VAL A 96 -16.61 -21.36 9.10
C VAL A 96 -17.56 -20.45 9.88
N GLN A 97 -18.87 -20.57 9.65
CA GLN A 97 -19.87 -19.71 10.29
C GLN A 97 -19.91 -19.88 11.80
N VAL A 98 -19.78 -21.11 12.29
CA VAL A 98 -19.73 -21.43 13.72
C VAL A 98 -18.50 -20.81 14.39
N HIS A 99 -17.32 -20.84 13.74
CA HIS A 99 -16.12 -20.17 14.25
C HIS A 99 -16.27 -18.65 14.26
N ILE A 100 -16.82 -18.05 13.20
CA ILE A 100 -17.11 -16.60 13.15
C ILE A 100 -18.07 -16.20 14.28
N GLY A 101 -19.15 -16.97 14.46
CA GLY A 101 -20.12 -16.75 15.54
C GLY A 101 -19.50 -16.81 16.93
N LYS A 102 -18.63 -17.81 17.17
CA LYS A 102 -17.88 -17.94 18.44
C LYS A 102 -16.97 -16.73 18.68
N HIS A 103 -16.23 -16.28 17.67
CA HIS A 103 -15.35 -15.11 17.79
C HIS A 103 -16.13 -13.82 18.07
N LYS A 104 -17.26 -13.60 17.39
CA LYS A 104 -18.14 -12.44 17.64
C LYS A 104 -18.77 -12.48 19.03
N ASN A 105 -19.11 -13.66 19.55
CA ASN A 105 -19.62 -13.80 20.92
C ASN A 105 -18.55 -13.51 21.98
N LEU A 106 -17.31 -13.98 21.79
CA LEU A 106 -16.19 -13.68 22.70
C LEU A 106 -15.93 -12.17 22.83
N GLU A 107 -16.17 -11.40 21.76
CA GLU A 107 -16.04 -9.94 21.74
C GLU A 107 -17.38 -9.21 22.01
N GLN A 108 -18.40 -9.92 22.48
CA GLN A 108 -19.74 -9.39 22.82
C GLN A 108 -20.48 -8.70 21.65
N GLN A 109 -20.06 -8.95 20.41
CA GLN A 109 -20.75 -8.50 19.19
C GLN A 109 -21.98 -9.37 18.85
N ALA A 110 -22.05 -10.58 19.42
CA ALA A 110 -23.18 -11.49 19.26
C ALA A 110 -23.64 -12.02 20.63
N SER A 111 -24.95 -12.01 20.86
CA SER A 111 -25.55 -12.56 22.09
C SER A 111 -25.53 -14.08 22.11
N ASP A 112 -25.57 -14.66 23.30
CA ASP A 112 -25.66 -16.13 23.48
C ASP A 112 -26.90 -16.72 22.81
N GLY A 113 -28.00 -15.95 22.75
CA GLY A 113 -29.21 -16.33 22.01
C GLY A 113 -29.00 -16.40 20.50
N ALA A 114 -28.24 -15.47 19.91
CA ALA A 114 -27.90 -15.51 18.49
C ALA A 114 -26.96 -16.69 18.17
N LEU A 115 -26.04 -17.00 19.09
CA LEU A 115 -25.15 -18.15 18.99
C LEU A 115 -25.93 -19.48 19.06
N GLN A 116 -26.93 -19.56 19.94
CA GLN A 116 -27.83 -20.71 20.04
C GLN A 116 -28.68 -20.87 18.77
N HIS A 117 -29.21 -19.78 18.22
CA HIS A 117 -29.93 -19.81 16.95
C HIS A 117 -29.04 -20.30 15.79
N LEU A 118 -27.78 -19.83 15.71
CA LEU A 118 -26.81 -20.31 14.73
C LEU A 118 -26.56 -21.81 14.86
N LEU A 119 -26.43 -22.31 16.10
CA LEU A 119 -26.24 -23.72 16.40
C LEU A 119 -27.43 -24.55 15.93
N ASP A 120 -28.66 -24.12 16.23
CA ASP A 120 -29.87 -24.87 15.87
C ASP A 120 -30.13 -24.85 14.35
N ALA A 121 -29.94 -23.71 13.69
CA ALA A 121 -29.99 -23.61 12.23
C ALA A 121 -28.93 -24.50 11.55
N SER A 122 -27.71 -24.54 12.11
CA SER A 122 -26.63 -25.40 11.59
C SER A 122 -26.98 -26.88 11.70
N LYS A 123 -27.52 -27.33 12.84
CA LYS A 123 -27.96 -28.73 13.00
C LYS A 123 -29.07 -29.09 12.02
N GLU A 124 -30.05 -28.21 11.85
CA GLU A 124 -31.16 -28.44 10.93
C GLU A 124 -30.65 -28.62 9.50
N GLN A 125 -29.83 -27.68 9.00
CA GLN A 125 -29.26 -27.71 7.65
C GLN A 125 -28.41 -28.97 7.42
N LEU A 126 -27.51 -29.30 8.36
CA LEU A 126 -26.68 -30.51 8.26
C LEU A 126 -27.55 -31.78 8.27
N SER A 127 -28.57 -31.85 9.14
CA SER A 127 -29.44 -33.01 9.23
C SER A 127 -30.26 -33.25 7.96
N GLN A 128 -30.73 -32.17 7.32
CA GLN A 128 -31.44 -32.21 6.04
C GLN A 128 -30.52 -32.69 4.92
N ALA A 129 -29.29 -32.17 4.85
CA ALA A 129 -28.30 -32.57 3.85
C ALA A 129 -27.86 -34.04 4.01
N ILE A 130 -27.65 -34.51 5.24
CA ILE A 130 -27.33 -35.92 5.50
C ILE A 130 -28.49 -36.82 5.10
N SER A 131 -29.73 -36.45 5.46
CA SER A 131 -30.93 -37.22 5.07
C SER A 131 -31.11 -37.26 3.56
N TYR A 132 -30.83 -36.15 2.87
CA TYR A 132 -30.80 -36.11 1.41
C TYR A 132 -29.78 -37.09 0.84
N PHE A 133 -28.53 -37.06 1.34
CA PHE A 133 -27.47 -37.96 0.90
C PHE A 133 -27.82 -39.44 1.13
N VAL A 134 -28.31 -39.80 2.32
CA VAL A 134 -28.76 -41.17 2.62
C VAL A 134 -29.89 -41.61 1.69
N SER A 135 -30.90 -40.76 1.47
CA SER A 135 -31.99 -41.06 0.53
C SER A 135 -31.51 -41.22 -0.91
N LYS A 136 -30.45 -40.49 -1.29
CA LYS A 136 -29.83 -40.56 -2.61
C LYS A 136 -29.12 -41.89 -2.80
N ILE A 137 -28.41 -42.40 -1.78
CA ILE A 137 -27.82 -43.75 -1.80
C ILE A 137 -28.90 -44.79 -2.12
N GLU A 138 -29.98 -44.84 -1.34
CA GLU A 138 -31.05 -45.83 -1.54
C GLU A 138 -31.73 -45.72 -2.92
N LYS A 139 -31.95 -44.48 -3.40
CA LYS A 139 -32.62 -44.22 -4.67
C LYS A 139 -31.75 -44.67 -5.85
N GLU A 140 -30.46 -44.38 -5.83
CA GLU A 140 -29.54 -44.76 -6.90
C GLU A 140 -29.21 -46.26 -6.87
N GLU A 141 -29.16 -46.89 -5.70
CA GLU A 141 -29.06 -48.34 -5.55
C GLU A 141 -30.28 -49.05 -6.16
N LYS A 142 -31.51 -48.64 -5.80
CA LYS A 142 -32.75 -49.19 -6.38
C LYS A 142 -32.82 -48.99 -7.90
N LYS A 143 -32.35 -47.85 -8.42
CA LYS A 143 -32.28 -47.59 -9.86
C LYS A 143 -31.28 -48.52 -10.55
N LEU A 144 -30.12 -48.76 -9.92
CA LEU A 144 -29.11 -49.66 -10.48
C LEU A 144 -29.61 -51.10 -10.53
N LEU A 145 -30.25 -51.59 -9.46
CA LEU A 145 -30.85 -52.94 -9.43
C LEU A 145 -31.91 -53.11 -10.53
N LYS A 146 -32.78 -52.12 -10.74
CA LYS A 146 -33.75 -52.12 -11.84
C LYS A 146 -33.09 -52.13 -13.22
N PHE A 147 -31.97 -51.42 -13.39
CA PHE A 147 -31.22 -51.40 -14.64
C PHE A 147 -30.57 -52.75 -14.92
N LEU A 148 -29.95 -53.39 -13.93
CA LEU A 148 -29.32 -54.71 -14.07
C LEU A 148 -30.35 -55.81 -14.33
N ALA A 149 -31.54 -55.73 -13.72
CA ALA A 149 -32.66 -56.64 -13.98
C ALA A 149 -33.14 -56.63 -15.46
N SER A 150 -32.81 -55.58 -16.23
CA SER A 150 -33.14 -55.47 -17.66
C SER A 150 -32.11 -56.09 -18.62
N SER A 151 -31.23 -56.99 -18.12
CA SER A 151 -30.17 -57.66 -18.89
C SER A 151 -29.10 -56.74 -19.49
N LYS A 152 -28.96 -55.51 -18.97
CA LYS A 152 -27.94 -54.54 -19.40
C LYS A 152 -26.68 -54.66 -18.54
N LYS A 153 -25.50 -54.49 -19.14
CA LYS A 153 -24.23 -54.56 -18.42
C LYS A 153 -23.83 -53.18 -17.89
N LEU A 154 -23.12 -53.14 -16.76
CA LEU A 154 -22.56 -51.90 -16.22
C LEU A 154 -21.59 -51.24 -17.22
N GLU A 155 -20.84 -52.07 -17.96
CA GLU A 155 -19.93 -51.67 -19.03
C GLU A 155 -20.61 -50.76 -20.05
N ASP A 156 -21.91 -50.97 -20.35
CA ASP A 156 -22.65 -50.14 -21.32
C ASP A 156 -22.74 -48.66 -20.89
N LYS A 157 -22.63 -48.36 -19.59
CA LYS A 157 -22.64 -46.98 -19.06
C LYS A 157 -21.25 -46.37 -18.91
N THR A 158 -20.20 -47.17 -18.76
CA THR A 158 -18.85 -46.69 -18.43
C THR A 158 -17.85 -46.86 -19.57
N ARG A 159 -18.16 -47.63 -20.63
CA ARG A 159 -17.23 -47.98 -21.73
C ARG A 159 -16.54 -46.78 -22.40
N HIS A 160 -17.20 -45.63 -22.44
CA HIS A 160 -16.70 -44.43 -23.11
C HIS A 160 -16.24 -43.34 -22.14
N HIS A 161 -16.28 -43.58 -20.83
CA HIS A 161 -15.94 -42.61 -19.79
C HIS A 161 -14.73 -43.06 -18.99
N LEU A 162 -13.81 -42.15 -18.71
CA LEU A 162 -12.79 -42.35 -17.68
C LEU A 162 -13.45 -42.26 -16.31
N SER A 163 -12.92 -42.99 -15.32
CA SER A 163 -13.40 -42.87 -13.94
C SER A 163 -13.13 -41.45 -13.43
N PRO A 164 -14.14 -40.73 -12.90
CA PRO A 164 -13.92 -39.41 -12.32
C PRO A 164 -13.34 -39.50 -10.90
N TRP A 165 -13.09 -40.72 -10.39
CA TRP A 165 -12.75 -40.97 -9.00
C TRP A 165 -11.50 -40.22 -8.53
N ASP A 166 -10.42 -40.23 -9.31
CA ASP A 166 -9.16 -39.60 -8.92
C ASP A 166 -9.33 -38.09 -8.70
N VAL A 167 -10.13 -37.44 -9.56
CA VAL A 167 -10.47 -36.01 -9.44
C VAL A 167 -11.27 -35.75 -8.17
N TYR A 168 -12.27 -36.58 -7.86
CA TYR A 168 -13.06 -36.43 -6.63
C TYR A 168 -12.25 -36.73 -5.38
N ALA A 169 -11.38 -37.74 -5.39
CA ALA A 169 -10.52 -38.10 -4.27
C ALA A 169 -9.54 -36.97 -3.91
N GLU A 170 -8.94 -36.32 -4.91
CA GLU A 170 -8.09 -35.13 -4.70
C GLU A 170 -8.89 -33.96 -4.13
N GLN A 171 -10.10 -33.72 -4.67
CA GLN A 171 -10.99 -32.67 -4.19
C GLN A 171 -11.43 -32.91 -2.74
N TYR A 172 -11.77 -34.14 -2.36
CA TYR A 172 -12.13 -34.47 -0.98
C TYR A 172 -10.96 -34.26 -0.02
N THR A 173 -9.76 -34.68 -0.41
CA THR A 173 -8.55 -34.49 0.40
C THR A 173 -8.30 -33.00 0.63
N THR A 174 -8.44 -32.17 -0.42
CA THR A 174 -8.33 -30.71 -0.32
C THR A 174 -9.39 -30.12 0.61
N LEU A 175 -10.66 -30.50 0.43
CA LEU A 175 -11.76 -29.99 1.25
C LEU A 175 -11.64 -30.41 2.71
N LEU A 176 -11.27 -31.66 2.99
CA LEU A 176 -11.05 -32.14 4.37
C LEU A 176 -9.81 -31.46 5.00
N GLY A 177 -8.78 -31.16 4.20
CA GLY A 177 -7.65 -30.34 4.62
C GLY A 177 -8.10 -28.95 5.10
N GLN A 178 -9.07 -28.32 4.44
CA GLN A 178 -9.64 -27.03 4.85
C GLN A 178 -10.27 -27.07 6.25
N PHE A 179 -10.81 -28.20 6.70
CA PHE A 179 -11.39 -28.31 8.06
C PHE A 179 -10.31 -28.12 9.11
N SER A 180 -9.15 -28.77 8.92
CA SER A 180 -8.01 -28.62 9.83
C SER A 180 -7.47 -27.18 9.84
N HIS A 181 -7.44 -26.53 8.67
CA HIS A 181 -7.05 -25.14 8.55
C HIS A 181 -8.01 -24.21 9.32
N ILE A 182 -9.32 -24.35 9.13
CA ILE A 182 -10.33 -23.54 9.82
C ILE A 182 -10.23 -23.69 11.34
N ILE A 183 -10.04 -24.91 11.84
CA ILE A 183 -9.97 -25.19 13.29
C ILE A 183 -8.69 -24.59 13.89
N SER A 184 -7.53 -24.88 13.29
CA SER A 184 -6.25 -24.37 13.78
C SER A 184 -6.22 -22.84 13.80
N THR A 185 -6.73 -22.20 12.74
CA THR A 185 -6.84 -20.75 12.65
C THR A 185 -7.89 -20.20 13.62
N GLY A 186 -8.98 -20.93 13.89
CA GLY A 186 -9.97 -20.56 14.88
C GLY A 186 -9.38 -20.49 16.29
N ILE A 187 -8.56 -21.47 16.68
CA ILE A 187 -7.87 -21.47 17.97
C ILE A 187 -6.92 -20.27 18.08
N LYS A 188 -6.08 -20.06 17.05
CA LYS A 188 -5.17 -18.89 16.99
C LYS A 188 -5.92 -17.56 17.07
N THR A 189 -7.10 -17.47 16.46
CA THR A 189 -7.92 -16.25 16.49
C THR A 189 -8.52 -16.02 17.88
N GLN A 190 -8.92 -17.08 18.60
CA GLN A 190 -9.34 -16.99 19.99
C GLN A 190 -8.20 -16.54 20.93
N GLU A 191 -6.98 -17.01 20.70
CA GLU A 191 -5.79 -16.52 21.43
C GLU A 191 -5.54 -15.04 21.13
N THR A 192 -5.66 -14.62 19.87
CA THR A 192 -5.53 -13.23 19.43
C THR A 192 -6.59 -12.33 20.07
N ILE A 193 -7.85 -12.77 20.14
CA ILE A 193 -8.94 -12.06 20.85
C ILE A 193 -8.60 -11.89 22.33
N THR A 194 -8.04 -12.93 22.97
CA THR A 194 -7.64 -12.86 24.38
C THR A 194 -6.54 -11.81 24.58
N ALA A 195 -5.56 -11.74 23.66
CA ALA A 195 -4.53 -10.70 23.69
C ALA A 195 -5.10 -9.29 23.52
N PHE A 196 -6.08 -9.09 22.63
CA PHE A 196 -6.76 -7.81 22.45
C PHE A 196 -7.54 -7.39 23.70
N TYR A 197 -8.28 -8.32 24.33
CA TYR A 197 -8.97 -8.08 25.58
C TYR A 197 -7.99 -7.64 26.69
N GLU A 198 -6.85 -8.30 26.80
CA GLU A 198 -5.80 -8.00 27.76
C GLU A 198 -5.13 -6.64 27.53
N ILE A 199 -4.97 -6.20 26.27
CA ILE A 199 -4.50 -4.86 25.92
C ILE A 199 -5.56 -3.81 26.28
N ASN A 200 -6.82 -4.06 25.94
CA ASN A 200 -7.93 -3.15 26.21
C ASN A 200 -8.15 -2.96 27.72
N LYS A 201 -8.12 -4.06 28.50
CA LYS A 201 -8.22 -4.03 29.96
C LYS A 201 -7.09 -3.21 30.60
N HIS A 202 -5.84 -3.41 30.14
CA HIS A 202 -4.71 -2.65 30.65
C HIS A 202 -4.82 -1.16 30.30
N THR A 203 -5.22 -0.83 29.07
CA THR A 203 -5.44 0.55 28.62
C THR A 203 -6.51 1.26 29.44
N ASN A 204 -7.65 0.60 29.68
CA ASN A 204 -8.69 1.17 30.55
C ASN A 204 -8.22 1.36 32.00
N SER A 205 -7.44 0.42 32.54
CA SER A 205 -6.87 0.57 33.89
C SER A 205 -5.95 1.79 34.01
N VAL A 206 -5.16 2.08 32.97
CA VAL A 206 -4.29 3.27 32.94
C VAL A 206 -5.11 4.55 32.82
N ILE A 207 -6.13 4.56 31.97
CA ILE A 207 -7.07 5.67 31.86
C ILE A 207 -7.76 5.97 33.20
N ASP A 208 -8.23 4.93 33.90
CA ASP A 208 -8.89 5.06 35.20
C ASP A 208 -7.95 5.60 36.27
N GLN A 209 -6.68 5.17 36.25
CA GLN A 209 -5.67 5.68 37.15
C GLN A 209 -5.43 7.19 36.93
N ILE A 210 -5.34 7.64 35.68
CA ILE A 210 -5.09 9.06 35.38
C ILE A 210 -6.27 9.94 35.79
N ILE A 211 -7.51 9.48 35.59
CA ILE A 211 -8.69 10.19 36.10
C ILE A 211 -8.65 10.30 37.62
N LYS A 212 -8.36 9.18 38.31
CA LYS A 212 -8.29 9.16 39.78
C LYS A 212 -7.22 10.11 40.32
N GLU A 213 -6.08 10.23 39.63
CA GLU A 213 -5.03 11.20 39.97
C GLU A 213 -5.54 12.65 39.84
N SER A 214 -6.23 12.97 38.75
CA SER A 214 -6.85 14.29 38.56
C SER A 214 -7.91 14.62 39.62
N GLU A 215 -8.72 13.65 40.05
CA GLU A 215 -9.70 13.81 41.13
C GLU A 215 -9.02 14.12 42.48
N VAL A 216 -7.93 13.42 42.79
CA VAL A 216 -7.12 13.69 43.99
C VAL A 216 -6.54 15.11 43.98
N LEU A 217 -6.08 15.60 42.82
CA LEU A 217 -5.59 16.99 42.68
C LEU A 217 -6.70 18.02 42.92
N LEU A 218 -7.93 17.72 42.48
CA LEU A 218 -9.09 18.56 42.73
C LEU A 218 -9.43 18.62 44.22
N ASP A 219 -9.39 17.49 44.92
CA ASP A 219 -9.64 17.42 46.37
C ASP A 219 -8.61 18.21 47.16
N ILE A 220 -7.32 18.12 46.79
CA ILE A 220 -6.25 18.93 47.39
C ILE A 220 -6.49 20.42 47.14
N SER A 221 -6.91 20.81 45.93
CA SER A 221 -7.22 22.21 45.63
C SER A 221 -8.45 22.72 46.41
N ASN A 222 -9.46 21.87 46.61
CA ASN A 222 -10.65 22.22 47.42
C ASN A 222 -10.28 22.41 48.89
N ALA A 223 -9.51 21.47 49.44
CA ALA A 223 -9.00 21.55 50.81
C ALA A 223 -8.12 22.80 51.02
N ALA A 224 -7.28 23.17 50.04
CA ALA A 224 -6.49 24.41 50.09
C ALA A 224 -7.38 25.66 50.26
N VAL A 225 -8.44 25.78 49.44
CA VAL A 225 -9.37 26.92 49.49
C VAL A 225 -10.09 26.98 50.84
N SER A 226 -10.65 25.85 51.31
CA SER A 226 -11.37 25.81 52.58
C SER A 226 -10.47 26.12 53.78
N LYS A 227 -9.24 25.61 53.81
CA LYS A 227 -8.29 25.86 54.91
C LYS A 227 -7.78 27.30 54.94
N ILE A 228 -7.59 27.93 53.77
CA ILE A 228 -7.23 29.35 53.65
C ILE A 228 -8.40 30.25 54.09
N GLU A 229 -9.65 29.92 53.73
CA GLU A 229 -10.85 30.66 54.14
C GLU A 229 -11.12 30.57 55.65
N ALA A 230 -10.88 29.40 56.24
CA ALA A 230 -11.06 29.15 57.67
C ALA A 230 -9.98 29.82 58.55
N LYS A 231 -8.91 30.38 57.96
CA LYS A 231 -7.77 30.97 58.68
C LYS A 231 -7.16 30.00 59.72
N GLU A 232 -6.99 28.73 59.34
CA GLU A 232 -6.35 27.73 60.20
C GLU A 232 -4.93 28.14 60.65
N ASP A 233 -4.45 27.62 61.78
CA ASP A 233 -3.10 27.88 62.29
C ASP A 233 -2.05 27.51 61.24
N SER A 234 -1.10 28.42 61.03
CA SER A 234 0.00 28.27 60.07
C SER A 234 0.82 26.98 60.29
N LYS A 235 0.89 26.43 61.51
CA LYS A 235 1.57 25.14 61.75
C LYS A 235 0.81 23.94 61.19
N GLU A 236 -0.51 23.89 61.37
CA GLU A 236 -1.36 22.82 60.87
C GLU A 236 -1.42 22.85 59.33
N LEU A 237 -1.48 24.06 58.76
CA LEU A 237 -1.51 24.26 57.32
C LEU A 237 -0.19 23.86 56.63
N LEU A 238 0.96 24.10 57.27
CA LEU A 238 2.27 23.65 56.79
C LEU A 238 2.41 22.11 56.81
N SER A 239 1.93 21.44 57.85
CA SER A 239 1.92 19.98 57.96
C SER A 239 1.03 19.32 56.90
N TRP A 240 -0.14 19.92 56.64
CA TRP A 240 -1.04 19.50 55.58
C TRP A 240 -0.40 19.66 54.19
N ILE A 241 0.26 20.80 53.90
CA ILE A 241 0.96 21.01 52.62
C ILE A 241 2.03 19.94 52.38
N GLU A 242 2.83 19.59 53.40
CA GLU A 242 3.87 18.56 53.28
C GLU A 242 3.27 17.18 52.98
N SER A 243 2.16 16.84 53.65
CA SER A 243 1.43 15.59 53.39
C SER A 243 0.84 15.54 51.96
N SER A 244 0.27 16.65 51.48
CA SER A 244 -0.25 16.77 50.11
C SER A 244 0.87 16.66 49.07
N LEU A 245 2.04 17.26 49.30
CA LEU A 245 3.19 17.16 48.40
C LEU A 245 3.74 15.72 48.32
N THR A 246 3.74 14.97 49.42
CA THR A 246 4.12 13.54 49.41
C THR A 246 3.14 12.69 48.63
N LEU A 247 1.83 12.99 48.74
CA LEU A 247 0.77 12.25 48.04
C LEU A 247 0.83 12.50 46.52
N ILE A 248 1.13 13.75 46.11
CA ILE A 248 1.34 14.13 44.71
C ILE A 248 2.62 13.50 44.12
N ALA A 249 3.67 13.32 44.92
CA ALA A 249 4.91 12.69 44.47
C ALA A 249 4.77 11.18 44.26
N ALA A 250 3.95 10.51 45.07
CA ALA A 250 3.68 9.07 44.96
C ALA A 250 2.88 8.70 43.70
N THR A 251 2.10 9.62 43.14
CA THR A 251 1.27 9.39 41.94
C THR A 251 1.98 9.72 40.62
N ASN A 252 3.13 10.41 40.64
CA ASN A 252 3.80 10.93 39.44
C ASN A 252 4.91 10.02 38.88
N LEU A 253 5.15 8.85 39.49
CA LEU A 253 6.26 7.96 39.14
C LEU A 253 5.74 6.71 38.41
N ASN A 254 6.13 6.57 37.14
CA ASN A 254 6.26 5.31 36.37
C ASN A 254 5.15 4.84 35.40
N SER A 255 4.04 5.55 35.20
CA SER A 255 2.92 5.00 34.38
C SER A 255 3.14 4.95 32.85
N LYS A 256 3.91 5.87 32.26
CA LYS A 256 4.08 5.96 30.79
C LYS A 256 4.99 4.86 30.21
N GLU A 257 6.15 4.64 30.83
CA GLU A 257 7.14 3.66 30.39
C GLU A 257 6.67 2.22 30.66
N GLU A 258 5.98 2.01 31.78
CA GLU A 258 5.39 0.72 32.15
C GLU A 258 4.25 0.33 31.19
N PHE A 259 3.37 1.28 30.84
CA PHE A 259 2.33 1.04 29.84
C PHE A 259 2.92 0.70 28.46
N SER A 260 3.88 1.49 27.99
CA SER A 260 4.49 1.29 26.67
C SER A 260 5.20 -0.07 26.59
N SER A 261 5.94 -0.45 27.62
CA SER A 261 6.66 -1.74 27.68
C SER A 261 5.71 -2.94 27.76
N SER A 262 4.65 -2.83 28.58
CA SER A 262 3.62 -3.87 28.76
C SER A 262 2.82 -4.11 27.47
N VAL A 263 2.38 -3.04 26.82
CA VAL A 263 1.61 -3.10 25.57
C VAL A 263 2.47 -3.56 24.41
N GLU A 264 3.71 -3.07 24.28
CA GLU A 264 4.61 -3.48 23.19
C GLU A 264 4.96 -4.97 23.28
N THR A 265 5.16 -5.51 24.49
CA THR A 265 5.37 -6.94 24.70
C THR A 265 4.16 -7.76 24.23
N LYS A 266 2.93 -7.34 24.57
CA LYS A 266 1.70 -8.02 24.14
C LYS A 266 1.48 -7.93 22.63
N ILE A 267 1.80 -6.79 22.00
CA ILE A 267 1.70 -6.60 20.54
C ILE A 267 2.74 -7.44 19.79
N ASN A 268 3.96 -7.55 20.31
CA ASN A 268 5.05 -8.33 19.69
C ASN A 268 4.76 -9.84 19.64
N ASN A 269 3.89 -10.33 20.52
CA ASN A 269 3.44 -11.73 20.52
C ASN A 269 2.32 -12.01 19.51
N LEU A 270 1.79 -11.01 18.81
CA LEU A 270 0.76 -11.19 17.79
C LEU A 270 1.38 -11.72 16.48
N GLU A 271 0.80 -12.78 15.91
CA GLU A 271 1.31 -13.40 14.69
C GLU A 271 0.65 -12.84 13.41
N ALA A 272 1.26 -13.15 12.27
CA ALA A 272 0.66 -12.97 10.96
C ALA A 272 0.19 -14.32 10.41
N TYR A 273 -1.09 -14.41 10.04
CA TYR A 273 -1.65 -15.65 9.50
C TYR A 273 -2.82 -15.37 8.54
N THR A 274 -3.18 -16.40 7.78
CA THR A 274 -4.31 -16.36 6.85
C THR A 274 -5.57 -16.81 7.59
N ILE A 275 -6.61 -15.97 7.56
CA ILE A 275 -7.89 -16.23 8.22
C ILE A 275 -9.01 -16.52 7.22
N PRO A 276 -9.75 -17.63 7.39
CA PRO A 276 -10.98 -17.86 6.63
C PRO A 276 -12.07 -16.87 7.05
N THR A 277 -12.57 -16.06 6.12
CA THR A 277 -13.56 -15.01 6.40
C THR A 277 -14.97 -15.32 5.93
N GLY A 278 -15.13 -16.32 5.08
CA GLY A 278 -16.43 -16.70 4.55
C GLY A 278 -16.30 -17.67 3.38
N THR A 279 -17.39 -17.86 2.65
CA THR A 279 -17.43 -18.76 1.48
C THR A 279 -18.20 -18.10 0.34
N HIS A 280 -17.78 -18.37 -0.90
CA HIS A 280 -18.44 -17.85 -2.11
C HIS A 280 -18.40 -18.87 -3.24
N GLN A 281 -19.57 -19.26 -3.76
CA GLN A 281 -19.71 -20.21 -4.87
C GLN A 281 -18.87 -21.50 -4.70
N GLY A 282 -18.79 -22.03 -3.48
CA GLY A 282 -18.02 -23.24 -3.15
C GLY A 282 -16.55 -23.02 -2.80
N TYR A 283 -16.01 -21.80 -2.97
CA TYR A 283 -14.66 -21.43 -2.54
C TYR A 283 -14.63 -20.94 -1.09
N LEU A 284 -13.53 -21.23 -0.39
CA LEU A 284 -13.20 -20.66 0.92
C LEU A 284 -12.54 -19.28 0.69
N LEU A 285 -13.12 -18.22 1.27
CA LEU A 285 -12.54 -16.88 1.23
C LEU A 285 -11.54 -16.73 2.37
N GLU A 286 -10.34 -16.26 2.03
CA GLU A 286 -9.23 -16.12 2.96
C GLU A 286 -8.64 -14.70 2.91
N LYS A 287 -8.27 -14.17 4.08
CA LYS A 287 -7.54 -12.89 4.19
C LYS A 287 -6.24 -13.10 4.93
N LYS A 288 -5.15 -12.53 4.42
CA LYS A 288 -3.87 -12.52 5.13
C LYS A 288 -3.78 -11.27 6.00
N ILE A 289 -3.71 -11.45 7.32
CA ILE A 289 -3.64 -10.33 8.28
C ILE A 289 -2.35 -10.44 9.09
N ASN A 290 -1.68 -9.30 9.25
CA ASN A 290 -0.56 -9.16 10.16
C ASN A 290 -1.04 -8.36 11.39
N PHE A 291 -1.50 -9.07 12.42
CA PHE A 291 -2.09 -8.45 13.60
C PHE A 291 -1.08 -7.54 14.33
N ASN A 292 0.17 -7.97 14.46
CA ASN A 292 1.24 -7.14 15.04
C ASN A 292 1.36 -5.78 14.33
N LYS A 293 1.50 -5.79 13.01
CA LYS A 293 1.72 -4.57 12.22
C LYS A 293 0.49 -3.67 12.22
N SER A 294 -0.70 -4.23 12.03
CA SER A 294 -1.95 -3.46 11.99
C SER A 294 -2.26 -2.84 13.35
N VAL A 295 -2.09 -3.59 14.45
CA VAL A 295 -2.28 -3.07 15.81
C VAL A 295 -1.25 -2.00 16.14
N LYS A 296 0.04 -2.24 15.89
CA LYS A 296 1.09 -1.23 16.15
C LYS A 296 0.79 0.08 15.41
N LYS A 297 0.47 -0.02 14.12
CA LYS A 297 0.10 1.13 13.31
C LYS A 297 -1.17 1.82 13.84
N TRP A 298 -2.22 1.09 14.18
CA TRP A 298 -3.45 1.72 14.69
C TRP A 298 -3.22 2.41 16.05
N MET A 299 -2.45 1.78 16.94
CA MET A 299 -2.10 2.32 18.25
C MET A 299 -1.28 3.61 18.12
N ASP A 300 -0.26 3.63 17.26
CA ASP A 300 0.63 4.78 17.07
C ASP A 300 -0.12 6.02 16.55
N TYR A 301 -1.15 5.82 15.72
CA TYR A 301 -1.84 6.93 15.05
C TYR A 301 -3.14 7.36 15.76
N ASN A 302 -3.83 6.45 16.46
CA ASN A 302 -5.14 6.72 17.07
C ASN A 302 -5.09 6.75 18.60
N LEU A 303 -4.48 5.74 19.24
CA LEU A 303 -4.51 5.60 20.69
C LEU A 303 -3.44 6.46 21.39
N LEU A 304 -2.19 6.33 20.95
CA LEU A 304 -1.04 6.93 21.63
C LEU A 304 -1.10 8.47 21.69
N PRO A 305 -1.53 9.20 20.64
CA PRO A 305 -1.66 10.66 20.70
C PRO A 305 -2.65 11.11 21.79
N LEU A 306 -3.82 10.48 21.85
CA LEU A 306 -4.86 10.80 22.83
C LEU A 306 -4.42 10.45 24.26
N LEU A 307 -3.66 9.35 24.43
CA LEU A 307 -3.04 9.02 25.71
C LEU A 307 -1.94 10.01 26.11
N MET A 308 -1.13 10.48 25.16
CA MET A 308 -0.11 11.53 25.40
C MET A 308 -0.76 12.83 25.85
N ASP A 309 -1.81 13.29 25.16
CA ASP A 309 -2.56 14.50 25.54
C ASP A 309 -3.14 14.38 26.96
N LEU A 310 -3.69 13.22 27.29
CA LEU A 310 -4.28 12.94 28.60
C LEU A 310 -3.21 12.90 29.72
N TRP A 311 -2.07 12.27 29.45
CA TRP A 311 -0.92 12.25 30.34
C TRP A 311 -0.29 13.64 30.55
N ASP A 312 -0.11 14.41 29.48
CA ASP A 312 0.51 15.73 29.55
C ASP A 312 -0.42 16.73 30.24
N GLY A 313 -1.73 16.63 29.99
CA GLY A 313 -2.74 17.32 30.77
C GLY A 313 -2.62 17.04 32.26
N ASN A 314 -2.53 15.77 32.66
CA ASN A 314 -2.39 15.37 34.06
C ASN A 314 -1.05 15.84 34.68
N SER A 315 0.07 15.70 33.96
CA SER A 315 1.39 16.17 34.39
C SER A 315 1.42 17.68 34.61
N ASN A 316 0.81 18.45 33.69
CA ASN A 316 0.69 19.90 33.81
C ASN A 316 -0.13 20.31 35.04
N LEU A 317 -1.27 19.65 35.29
CA LEU A 317 -2.06 19.88 36.49
C LEU A 317 -1.29 19.57 37.77
N ASN A 318 -0.60 18.42 37.79
CA ASN A 318 0.20 17.97 38.92
C ASN A 318 1.32 18.99 39.25
N ASN A 319 2.10 19.39 38.24
CA ASN A 319 3.17 20.38 38.40
C ASN A 319 2.64 21.74 38.85
N PHE A 320 1.52 22.19 38.27
CA PHE A 320 0.91 23.47 38.61
C PHE A 320 0.45 23.50 40.08
N ILE A 321 -0.25 22.47 40.55
CA ILE A 321 -0.67 22.37 41.95
C ILE A 321 0.51 22.24 42.91
N LYS A 322 1.54 21.48 42.53
CA LYS A 322 2.79 21.38 43.30
C LYS A 322 3.45 22.74 43.48
N ILE A 323 3.59 23.54 42.43
CA ILE A 323 4.16 24.89 42.49
C ILE A 323 3.29 25.81 43.35
N SER A 324 1.97 25.75 43.20
CA SER A 324 1.04 26.55 44.02
C SER A 324 1.20 26.22 45.51
N LEU A 325 1.23 24.94 45.89
CA LEU A 325 1.45 24.50 47.27
C LEU A 325 2.82 24.94 47.82
N LEU A 326 3.87 24.91 47.00
CA LEU A 326 5.20 25.41 47.39
C LEU A 326 5.23 26.92 47.59
N ASN A 327 4.51 27.68 46.76
CA ASN A 327 4.36 29.12 46.92
C ASN A 327 3.58 29.46 48.19
N LEU A 328 2.48 28.76 48.46
CA LEU A 328 1.72 28.88 49.70
C LEU A 328 2.60 28.58 50.93
N LYS A 329 3.36 27.48 50.88
CA LYS A 329 4.34 27.12 51.93
C LYS A 329 5.36 28.23 52.18
N SER A 330 5.89 28.84 51.12
CA SER A 330 6.89 29.90 51.20
C SER A 330 6.31 31.18 51.81
N SER A 331 5.11 31.57 51.39
CA SER A 331 4.43 32.76 51.94
C SER A 331 4.00 32.59 53.39
N LEU A 332 3.60 31.40 53.82
CA LEU A 332 3.28 31.14 55.24
C LEU A 332 4.52 31.17 56.14
N LYS A 333 5.69 30.76 55.60
CA LYS A 333 6.97 30.90 56.31
C LYS A 333 7.39 32.36 56.44
N LEU A 334 7.18 33.17 55.41
CA LEU A 334 7.51 34.61 55.39
C LEU A 334 6.51 35.46 56.18
N GLY A 335 5.23 35.10 56.18
CA GLY A 335 4.15 35.80 56.89
C GLY A 335 4.22 35.70 58.42
N LYS A 336 5.12 34.87 58.98
CA LYS A 336 5.45 34.90 60.41
C LYS A 336 6.12 36.19 60.88
N GLU A 337 6.63 37.02 59.96
CA GLU A 337 7.39 38.23 60.29
C GLU A 337 6.61 39.55 60.10
N ASN A 338 5.45 39.55 59.42
CA ASN A 338 4.64 40.76 59.22
C ASN A 338 3.14 40.43 59.11
N ASP A 339 2.33 40.90 60.06
CA ASP A 339 0.86 40.80 60.09
C ASP A 339 0.21 41.55 58.91
N ASN A 340 0.08 40.92 57.74
CA ASN A 340 -0.59 41.52 56.59
C ASN A 340 -1.64 40.58 55.97
N LEU A 341 -2.90 40.79 56.36
CA LEU A 341 -4.14 40.19 55.84
C LEU A 341 -4.27 40.25 54.29
N ILE A 342 -3.57 41.17 53.63
CA ILE A 342 -3.61 41.40 52.17
C ILE A 342 -3.00 40.23 51.38
N VAL A 343 -2.07 39.47 51.95
CA VAL A 343 -1.39 38.34 51.28
C VAL A 343 -2.33 37.14 51.11
N PHE A 344 -3.22 36.91 52.07
CA PHE A 344 -4.17 35.79 52.04
C PHE A 344 -5.28 35.99 51.00
N ASP A 345 -5.76 37.22 50.79
CA ASP A 345 -6.82 37.50 49.80
C ASP A 345 -6.33 37.31 48.35
N ILE A 346 -5.09 37.71 48.05
CA ILE A 346 -4.47 37.52 46.73
C ILE A 346 -4.25 36.03 46.46
N GLN A 347 -3.82 35.27 47.48
CA GLN A 347 -3.63 33.83 47.37
C GLN A 347 -4.96 33.10 47.21
N LEU A 348 -5.99 33.48 47.97
CA LEU A 348 -7.32 32.89 47.86
C LEU A 348 -7.92 33.10 46.46
N GLN A 349 -7.76 34.30 45.88
CA GLN A 349 -8.17 34.57 44.50
C GLN A 349 -7.39 33.73 43.48
N SER A 350 -6.09 33.51 43.71
CA SER A 350 -5.27 32.63 42.86
C SER A 350 -5.76 31.18 42.94
N TYR A 351 -5.99 30.64 44.14
CA TYR A 351 -6.52 29.28 44.34
C TYR A 351 -7.94 29.08 43.80
N ARG A 352 -8.80 30.09 43.85
CA ARG A 352 -10.13 30.03 43.19
C ARG A 352 -10.02 29.96 41.67
N LYS A 353 -9.06 30.68 41.06
CA LYS A 353 -8.77 30.57 39.61
C LYS A 353 -8.18 29.21 39.25
N ILE A 354 -7.27 28.70 40.08
CA ILE A 354 -6.66 27.38 39.94
C ILE A 354 -7.74 26.29 39.97
N LYS A 355 -8.65 26.33 40.95
CA LYS A 355 -9.80 25.42 41.05
C LYS A 355 -10.67 25.46 39.80
N LYS A 356 -10.97 26.65 39.26
CA LYS A 356 -11.77 26.77 38.04
C LYS A 356 -11.07 26.13 36.83
N SER A 357 -9.77 26.40 36.66
CA SER A 357 -8.98 25.81 35.57
C SER A 357 -8.81 24.28 35.70
N LEU A 358 -8.69 23.76 36.93
CA LEU A 358 -8.69 22.32 37.21
C LEU A 358 -10.00 21.66 36.77
N LEU A 359 -11.15 22.25 37.13
CA LEU A 359 -12.46 21.72 36.74
C LEU A 359 -12.64 21.70 35.23
N GLU A 360 -12.22 22.75 34.52
CA GLU A 360 -12.26 22.81 33.05
C GLU A 360 -11.37 21.73 32.41
N ASN A 361 -10.15 21.52 32.94
CA ASN A 361 -9.25 20.48 32.42
C ASN A 361 -9.72 19.06 32.71
N ILE A 362 -10.35 18.80 33.86
CA ILE A 362 -10.93 17.50 34.20
C ILE A 362 -12.09 17.16 33.27
N GLU A 363 -12.95 18.12 32.93
CA GLU A 363 -14.03 17.91 31.94
C GLU A 363 -13.48 17.64 30.53
N ASN A 364 -12.40 18.30 30.14
CA ASN A 364 -11.70 18.00 28.88
C ASN A 364 -11.12 16.57 28.89
N GLN A 365 -10.47 16.16 29.99
CA GLN A 365 -9.95 14.79 30.14
C GLN A 365 -11.08 13.75 30.06
N LYS A 366 -12.22 13.95 30.75
CA LYS A 366 -13.38 13.05 30.66
C LYS A 366 -13.91 12.91 29.23
N THR A 367 -13.89 14.00 28.45
CA THR A 367 -14.29 13.97 27.04
C THR A 367 -13.34 13.09 26.21
N ILE A 368 -12.02 13.25 26.39
CA ILE A 368 -11.00 12.42 25.73
C ILE A 368 -11.16 10.95 26.15
N VAL A 369 -11.42 10.68 27.42
CA VAL A 369 -11.66 9.31 27.92
C VAL A 369 -12.90 8.68 27.30
N SER A 370 -13.99 9.43 27.17
CA SER A 370 -15.20 8.95 26.50
C SER A 370 -14.91 8.56 25.05
N GLN A 371 -14.14 9.39 24.33
CA GLN A 371 -13.71 9.10 22.95
C GLN A 371 -12.83 7.85 22.88
N LEU A 372 -11.82 7.75 23.75
CA LEU A 372 -10.92 6.59 23.83
C LEU A 372 -11.68 5.29 24.08
N ARG A 373 -12.65 5.30 25.01
CA ARG A 373 -13.46 4.11 25.33
C ARG A 373 -14.39 3.71 24.18
N ASP A 374 -15.03 4.65 23.50
CA ASP A 374 -15.88 4.34 22.34
C ASP A 374 -15.04 3.79 21.16
N MET A 375 -13.84 4.35 20.93
CA MET A 375 -12.91 3.86 19.91
C MET A 375 -12.43 2.43 20.21
N LEU A 376 -12.01 2.15 21.46
CA LEU A 376 -11.58 0.81 21.87
C LEU A 376 -12.74 -0.21 21.80
N ALA A 377 -13.97 0.19 22.07
CA ALA A 377 -15.12 -0.70 22.05
C ALA A 377 -15.62 -1.04 20.63
N ARG A 378 -15.41 -0.15 19.66
CA ARG A 378 -15.92 -0.32 18.28
C ARG A 378 -14.85 -0.76 17.29
N GLU A 379 -13.68 -0.13 17.32
CA GLU A 379 -12.65 -0.32 16.30
C GLU A 379 -11.67 -1.43 16.67
N PHE A 380 -11.32 -1.54 17.96
CA PHE A 380 -10.29 -2.46 18.46
C PHE A 380 -10.82 -3.88 18.74
N LEU A 381 -11.42 -4.49 17.73
CA LEU A 381 -12.01 -5.84 17.79
C LEU A 381 -11.43 -6.72 16.67
N VAL A 382 -10.97 -7.91 17.01
CA VAL A 382 -10.42 -8.89 16.05
C VAL A 382 -11.50 -9.32 15.07
N SER A 383 -12.75 -9.45 15.50
CA SER A 383 -13.88 -9.86 14.65
C SER A 383 -14.17 -8.91 13.48
N ASN A 384 -13.67 -7.67 13.52
CA ASN A 384 -13.72 -6.75 12.38
C ASN A 384 -12.93 -7.26 11.16
N CYS A 385 -12.05 -8.27 11.34
CA CYS A 385 -11.37 -8.93 10.21
C CYS A 385 -12.34 -9.61 9.22
N TYR A 386 -13.54 -9.98 9.68
CA TYR A 386 -14.57 -10.64 8.89
C TYR A 386 -15.38 -9.65 8.01
N ASP A 387 -15.28 -8.35 8.26
CA ASP A 387 -16.02 -7.34 7.50
C ASP A 387 -15.38 -7.08 6.13
N ASN A 388 -16.10 -6.43 5.22
CA ASN A 388 -15.59 -6.20 3.85
C ASN A 388 -14.44 -5.17 3.76
N HIS A 389 -14.17 -4.42 4.83
CA HIS A 389 -13.14 -3.39 4.88
C HIS A 389 -11.78 -3.95 5.34
N GLU A 390 -10.70 -3.19 5.19
CA GLU A 390 -9.38 -3.57 5.72
C GLU A 390 -9.38 -3.53 7.26
N PHE A 391 -8.73 -4.51 7.87
CA PHE A 391 -8.62 -4.61 9.32
C PHE A 391 -7.78 -3.46 9.89
N LEU A 392 -8.39 -2.66 10.79
CA LEU A 392 -7.80 -1.47 11.41
C LEU A 392 -7.24 -0.46 10.39
N GLU A 393 -8.06 -0.08 9.40
CA GLU A 393 -7.70 0.96 8.44
C GLU A 393 -7.56 2.33 9.13
N ILE A 394 -6.46 3.03 8.84
CA ILE A 394 -6.23 4.39 9.35
C ILE A 394 -6.65 5.36 8.24
N THR A 395 -7.73 6.09 8.47
CA THR A 395 -8.18 7.12 7.53
C THR A 395 -7.16 8.25 7.48
N ILE A 396 -6.94 8.79 6.28
CA ILE A 396 -6.01 9.92 6.02
C ILE A 396 -6.35 11.16 6.88
N GLN A 397 -7.60 11.27 7.36
CA GLN A 397 -8.07 12.31 8.28
C GLN A 397 -7.32 12.31 9.62
N ASN A 398 -7.06 11.15 10.22
CA ASN A 398 -6.33 11.06 11.49
C ASN A 398 -4.83 11.38 11.32
N SER A 399 -4.26 11.07 10.15
CA SER A 399 -2.88 11.44 9.78
C SER A 399 -2.71 12.95 9.56
N ILE A 400 -3.77 13.65 9.14
CA ILE A 400 -3.76 15.10 8.88
C ILE A 400 -3.96 15.90 10.18
N ASN A 401 -4.82 15.42 11.10
CA ASN A 401 -5.06 16.11 12.38
C ASN A 401 -3.78 16.23 13.24
N GLN A 402 -2.86 15.26 13.15
CA GLN A 402 -1.54 15.29 13.82
C GLN A 402 -0.59 16.37 13.27
N TYR A 403 -0.77 16.80 12.02
CA TYR A 403 0.03 17.87 11.42
C TYR A 403 -0.47 19.29 11.74
N THR A 404 -1.65 19.40 12.36
CA THR A 404 -2.33 20.68 12.62
C THR A 404 -2.53 21.00 14.10
N SER A 405 -2.10 20.13 15.02
CA SER A 405 -2.21 20.34 16.48
C SER A 405 -1.26 21.41 17.05
N GLU A 406 -0.35 21.97 16.24
CA GLU A 406 0.48 23.12 16.66
C GLU A 406 -0.25 24.47 16.68
N THR A 407 -1.51 24.56 16.23
CA THR A 407 -2.25 25.84 16.22
C THR A 407 -3.66 25.71 16.80
N THR A 408 -3.78 25.93 18.11
CA THR A 408 -5.03 26.16 18.84
C THR A 408 -5.68 27.47 18.37
N ASN A 409 -6.81 27.40 17.63
CA ASN A 409 -7.95 28.37 17.67
C ASN A 409 -9.06 28.20 16.59
N VAL A 410 -9.10 27.15 15.76
CA VAL A 410 -10.05 27.08 14.61
C VAL A 410 -11.26 26.14 14.82
N VAL A 411 -11.49 25.65 16.05
CA VAL A 411 -12.48 24.59 16.34
C VAL A 411 -13.96 25.04 16.17
N ALA A 412 -14.28 26.32 16.33
CA ALA A 412 -15.67 26.78 16.25
C ALA A 412 -16.20 26.99 14.81
N ARG A 413 -15.33 27.15 13.81
CA ARG A 413 -15.73 27.42 12.41
C ARG A 413 -15.79 26.15 11.54
N LEU A 414 -15.17 25.06 11.97
CA LEU A 414 -15.08 23.82 11.20
C LEU A 414 -16.36 22.96 11.27
N LYS A 415 -17.12 23.04 12.39
CA LYS A 415 -18.32 22.21 12.62
C LYS A 415 -19.43 22.42 11.58
N ASN A 416 -19.60 23.65 11.07
CA ASN A 416 -20.61 23.96 10.04
C ASN A 416 -20.13 23.66 8.61
N ALA A 417 -18.81 23.63 8.38
CA ALA A 417 -18.22 23.23 7.09
C ALA A 417 -18.18 21.70 6.93
N ILE A 418 -18.12 20.95 8.04
CA ILE A 418 -18.14 19.48 8.05
C ILE A 418 -19.53 18.94 7.70
N GLN A 419 -20.62 19.55 8.20
CA GLN A 419 -21.99 19.11 7.87
C GLN A 419 -22.26 19.17 6.35
N THR A 420 -21.77 20.23 5.69
CA THR A 420 -21.94 20.43 4.23
C THR A 420 -20.97 19.61 3.37
N LEU A 421 -19.88 19.09 3.94
CA LEU A 421 -18.97 18.14 3.28
C LEU A 421 -19.43 16.69 3.43
N VAL A 422 -20.04 16.32 4.57
CA VAL A 422 -20.62 14.99 4.80
C VAL A 422 -21.81 14.72 3.86
N ASP A 423 -22.65 15.74 3.61
CA ASP A 423 -23.74 15.63 2.64
C ASP A 423 -23.24 15.47 1.19
N LYS A 424 -22.04 16.01 0.87
CA LYS A 424 -21.36 15.79 -0.42
C LYS A 424 -20.60 14.46 -0.48
N PHE A 425 -20.19 13.91 0.66
CA PHE A 425 -19.48 12.64 0.75
C PHE A 425 -20.42 11.44 0.67
N ASN A 426 -21.65 11.55 1.19
CA ASN A 426 -22.70 10.55 0.97
C ASN A 426 -23.10 10.44 -0.52
N GLN A 427 -23.07 11.55 -1.27
CA GLN A 427 -23.21 11.51 -2.75
C GLN A 427 -21.99 10.92 -3.48
N SER A 428 -20.83 10.80 -2.82
CA SER A 428 -19.61 10.21 -3.39
C SER A 428 -19.43 8.74 -2.99
N TYR A 429 -19.96 8.31 -1.84
CA TYR A 429 -19.90 6.92 -1.38
C TYR A 429 -20.78 6.00 -2.24
N ASP A 430 -21.97 6.48 -2.65
CA ASP A 430 -22.81 5.79 -3.63
C ASP A 430 -22.20 5.72 -5.05
N LYS A 431 -21.11 6.46 -5.32
CA LYS A 431 -20.39 6.45 -6.61
C LYS A 431 -19.10 5.64 -6.63
N VAL A 432 -18.63 5.12 -5.49
CA VAL A 432 -17.39 4.30 -5.42
C VAL A 432 -17.69 2.80 -5.50
N VAL A 433 -18.94 2.39 -5.34
CA VAL A 433 -19.39 0.99 -5.57
C VAL A 433 -19.59 0.68 -7.07
N SER A 434 -19.34 1.65 -7.96
CA SER A 434 -19.29 1.47 -9.40
C SER A 434 -18.32 2.47 -10.04
N GLU A 435 -17.00 2.26 -9.89
CA GLU A 435 -16.02 3.05 -10.64
C GLU A 435 -16.11 2.73 -12.14
N ASP A 436 -16.94 3.52 -12.84
CA ASP A 436 -17.02 3.57 -14.29
C ASP A 436 -15.69 4.10 -14.87
N PRO A 437 -15.06 3.40 -15.85
CA PRO A 437 -13.89 3.87 -16.59
C PRO A 437 -14.00 5.31 -17.11
N LEU A 438 -15.20 5.81 -17.40
CA LEU A 438 -15.47 7.19 -17.83
C LEU A 438 -15.02 8.23 -16.80
N SER A 439 -15.20 7.97 -15.49
CA SER A 439 -14.80 8.88 -14.41
C SER A 439 -13.27 9.03 -14.30
N LYS A 440 -12.51 7.97 -14.58
CA LYS A 440 -11.03 8.01 -14.58
C LYS A 440 -10.49 8.82 -15.75
N ILE A 441 -11.12 8.71 -16.93
CA ILE A 441 -10.74 9.48 -18.12
C ILE A 441 -11.01 10.97 -17.92
N ASP A 442 -12.12 11.35 -17.29
CA ASP A 442 -12.42 12.76 -17.00
C ASP A 442 -11.42 13.36 -16.01
N ARG A 443 -11.06 12.62 -14.96
CA ARG A 443 -10.02 13.02 -14.00
C ARG A 443 -8.65 13.17 -14.67
N ALA A 444 -8.28 12.23 -15.54
CA ALA A 444 -7.05 12.31 -16.32
C ALA A 444 -7.05 13.53 -17.27
N SER A 445 -8.18 13.79 -17.93
CA SER A 445 -8.32 14.92 -18.86
C SER A 445 -8.24 16.25 -18.12
N ASN A 446 -8.87 16.37 -16.95
CA ASN A 446 -8.77 17.56 -16.10
C ASN A 446 -7.35 17.79 -15.58
N CYS A 447 -6.65 16.71 -15.21
CA CYS A 447 -5.24 16.76 -14.82
C CYS A 447 -4.37 17.28 -15.97
N ILE A 448 -4.54 16.73 -17.19
CA ILE A 448 -3.80 17.18 -18.37
C ILE A 448 -4.12 18.64 -18.70
N ALA A 449 -5.40 19.00 -18.68
CA ALA A 449 -5.85 20.37 -18.97
C ALA A 449 -5.23 21.38 -18.01
N GLN A 450 -5.23 21.10 -16.70
CA GLN A 450 -4.60 21.96 -15.70
C GLN A 450 -3.09 22.12 -15.95
N ARG A 451 -2.38 21.01 -16.24
CA ARG A 451 -0.93 21.03 -16.49
C ARG A 451 -0.55 21.71 -17.80
N MET A 452 -1.47 21.73 -18.78
CA MET A 452 -1.29 22.39 -20.07
C MET A 452 -1.73 23.87 -20.07
N TYR A 453 -2.60 24.31 -19.16
CA TYR A 453 -3.15 25.67 -19.11
C TYR A 453 -2.11 26.70 -18.61
N LYS A 454 -1.64 27.60 -19.49
CA LYS A 454 -0.55 28.55 -19.18
C LYS A 454 -0.58 29.87 -19.98
N GLU A 455 -1.70 30.60 -20.00
CA GLU A 455 -1.75 31.89 -20.72
C GLU A 455 -1.39 33.13 -19.88
N VAL A 456 -1.24 33.03 -18.54
CA VAL A 456 -1.03 34.22 -17.68
C VAL A 456 0.36 34.32 -17.03
N ASN A 457 1.16 33.24 -17.00
CA ASN A 457 2.44 33.16 -16.24
C ASN A 457 3.70 32.92 -17.10
N ALA A 458 3.65 33.17 -18.40
CA ALA A 458 4.67 32.71 -19.35
C ALA A 458 6.11 33.08 -18.92
N ASP A 459 6.34 34.31 -18.46
CA ASP A 459 7.69 34.80 -18.12
C ASP A 459 8.28 34.11 -16.89
N TYR A 460 7.51 33.93 -15.81
CA TYR A 460 7.98 33.25 -14.61
C TYR A 460 8.25 31.77 -14.87
N ASP A 461 7.33 31.11 -15.58
CA ASP A 461 7.43 29.69 -15.91
C ASP A 461 8.63 29.39 -16.81
N THR A 462 9.06 30.34 -17.66
CA THR A 462 10.23 30.13 -18.53
C THR A 462 11.53 29.85 -17.77
N LEU A 463 11.69 30.42 -16.57
CA LEU A 463 12.86 30.19 -15.70
C LEU A 463 12.96 28.73 -15.23
N PHE A 464 11.82 28.05 -15.15
CA PHE A 464 11.72 26.65 -14.69
C PHE A 464 11.65 25.66 -15.85
N LEU A 465 11.08 26.05 -16.99
CA LEU A 465 10.80 25.16 -18.14
C LEU A 465 11.85 25.21 -19.26
N ASN A 466 12.87 26.07 -19.13
CA ASN A 466 14.08 26.08 -19.95
C ASN A 466 13.83 26.00 -21.47
N LYS A 467 13.17 27.02 -22.02
CA LYS A 467 13.12 27.27 -23.48
C LYS A 467 13.95 28.51 -23.82
N LYS A 468 15.27 28.30 -23.91
CA LYS A 468 16.32 29.20 -24.43
C LYS A 468 16.86 30.29 -23.47
N PHE A 469 18.20 30.29 -23.37
CA PHE A 469 19.10 31.43 -23.14
C PHE A 469 19.56 31.82 -21.71
N ILE A 470 18.87 31.47 -20.61
CA ILE A 470 19.30 31.88 -19.24
C ILE A 470 19.76 30.69 -18.37
N GLY A 471 19.94 29.51 -18.96
CA GLY A 471 20.04 28.23 -18.24
C GLY A 471 21.27 28.04 -17.35
N ASP A 472 22.45 28.51 -17.79
CA ASP A 472 23.72 28.14 -17.15
C ASP A 472 23.93 28.80 -15.78
N LEU A 473 23.35 29.99 -15.58
CA LEU A 473 23.41 30.73 -14.31
C LEU A 473 22.57 30.10 -13.20
N PHE A 474 21.65 29.19 -13.54
CA PHE A 474 20.72 28.54 -12.61
C PHE A 474 20.93 27.02 -12.51
N LEU A 475 22.09 26.54 -12.95
CA LEU A 475 22.46 25.14 -12.80
C LEU A 475 22.94 24.87 -11.38
N VAL A 476 22.45 23.76 -10.82
CA VAL A 476 22.93 23.25 -9.54
C VAL A 476 23.83 22.07 -9.83
N SER A 477 25.09 22.17 -9.40
CA SER A 477 26.10 21.14 -9.61
C SER A 477 25.73 19.83 -8.93
N ARG A 478 26.03 18.72 -9.61
CA ARG A 478 25.80 17.36 -9.11
C ARG A 478 27.11 16.75 -8.65
N THR A 479 27.59 17.20 -7.49
CA THR A 479 28.97 16.98 -7.02
C THR A 479 29.41 15.51 -7.08
N ASN A 480 28.56 14.58 -6.67
CA ASN A 480 28.87 13.14 -6.68
C ASN A 480 29.01 12.57 -8.10
N GLN A 481 28.12 12.95 -9.01
CA GLN A 481 28.14 12.49 -10.41
C GLN A 481 29.26 13.17 -11.21
N GLU A 482 29.50 14.46 -10.95
CA GLU A 482 30.62 15.22 -11.53
C GLU A 482 31.96 14.64 -11.10
N ALA A 483 32.11 14.27 -9.82
CA ALA A 483 33.32 13.62 -9.31
C ALA A 483 33.61 12.29 -10.02
N LYS A 484 32.60 11.45 -10.23
CA LYS A 484 32.75 10.18 -10.97
C LYS A 484 33.18 10.40 -12.43
N LEU A 485 32.59 11.39 -13.10
CA LEU A 485 32.99 11.69 -14.48
C LEU A 485 34.42 12.25 -14.52
N LYS A 486 34.78 13.10 -13.57
CA LYS A 486 36.14 13.65 -13.44
C LYS A 486 37.17 12.54 -13.20
N GLU A 487 36.86 11.56 -12.36
CA GLU A 487 37.71 10.40 -12.10
C GLU A 487 37.89 9.55 -13.37
N ALA A 488 36.82 9.26 -14.10
CA ALA A 488 36.89 8.51 -15.35
C ALA A 488 37.75 9.22 -16.40
N ILE A 489 37.62 10.54 -16.52
CA ILE A 489 38.44 11.37 -17.42
C ILE A 489 39.91 11.36 -16.98
N ALA A 490 40.18 11.45 -15.66
CA ALA A 490 41.55 11.40 -15.14
C ALA A 490 42.22 10.05 -15.46
N GLN A 491 41.54 8.94 -15.15
CA GLN A 491 42.05 7.59 -15.46
C GLN A 491 42.26 7.38 -16.97
N TRP A 492 41.37 7.95 -17.79
CA TRP A 492 41.55 7.89 -19.24
C TRP A 492 42.76 8.70 -19.72
N ASN A 493 43.01 9.88 -19.14
CA ASN A 493 44.22 10.65 -19.41
C ASN A 493 45.48 9.89 -18.98
N ASP A 494 45.41 9.10 -17.90
CA ASP A 494 46.50 8.22 -17.45
C ASP A 494 46.72 6.98 -18.36
N GLY A 495 45.87 6.79 -19.38
CA GLY A 495 46.01 5.73 -20.39
C GLY A 495 45.18 4.48 -20.15
N PHE A 496 44.24 4.48 -19.20
CA PHE A 496 43.27 3.40 -19.06
C PHE A 496 42.15 3.53 -20.08
N ASN A 497 41.71 2.40 -20.64
CA ASN A 497 40.57 2.38 -21.56
C ASN A 497 39.30 2.66 -20.79
N LYS A 498 38.63 3.76 -21.15
CA LYS A 498 37.43 4.24 -20.47
C LYS A 498 36.34 4.59 -21.46
N SER A 499 35.13 4.37 -20.99
CA SER A 499 33.86 4.63 -21.65
C SER A 499 32.81 4.87 -20.56
N VAL A 500 31.90 5.82 -20.80
CA VAL A 500 30.95 6.29 -19.78
C VAL A 500 29.52 6.14 -20.29
N LEU A 501 28.69 5.45 -19.52
CA LEU A 501 27.24 5.39 -19.73
C LEU A 501 26.53 6.29 -18.71
N VAL A 502 25.73 7.22 -19.20
CA VAL A 502 24.92 8.12 -18.39
C VAL A 502 23.45 7.74 -18.49
N LEU A 503 22.87 7.31 -17.38
CA LEU A 503 21.49 6.83 -17.29
C LEU A 503 20.61 7.86 -16.58
N GLY A 504 19.58 8.34 -17.28
CA GLY A 504 18.64 9.33 -16.73
C GLY A 504 17.25 9.16 -17.32
N THR A 505 16.22 9.18 -16.49
CA THR A 505 14.81 9.26 -16.92
C THR A 505 14.51 10.61 -17.56
N SER A 506 13.37 10.73 -18.26
CA SER A 506 12.92 12.01 -18.80
C SER A 506 12.85 13.07 -17.69
N LEU A 507 13.18 14.32 -18.04
CA LEU A 507 13.21 15.47 -17.11
C LEU A 507 14.18 15.37 -15.93
N SER A 508 14.97 14.30 -15.83
CA SER A 508 15.99 14.13 -14.78
C SER A 508 17.18 15.09 -14.90
N GLY A 509 17.26 15.93 -15.94
CA GLY A 509 18.39 16.85 -16.17
C GLY A 509 19.62 16.20 -16.79
N LYS A 510 19.51 14.99 -17.36
CA LYS A 510 20.60 14.24 -17.99
C LYS A 510 21.38 15.01 -19.07
N THR A 511 20.68 15.57 -20.05
CA THR A 511 21.30 16.38 -21.12
C THR A 511 21.96 17.65 -20.55
N THR A 512 21.33 18.28 -19.56
CA THR A 512 21.89 19.46 -18.88
C THR A 512 23.17 19.12 -18.13
N PHE A 513 23.17 18.02 -17.37
CA PHE A 513 24.35 17.50 -16.68
C PHE A 513 25.48 17.27 -17.68
N ILE A 514 25.27 16.52 -18.75
CA ILE A 514 26.38 16.15 -19.63
C ILE A 514 26.95 17.35 -20.41
N ASN A 515 26.11 18.27 -20.89
CA ASN A 515 26.61 19.46 -21.58
C ASN A 515 27.40 20.35 -20.62
N HIS A 516 26.86 20.64 -19.44
CA HIS A 516 27.55 21.49 -18.45
C HIS A 516 28.87 20.88 -17.99
N THR A 517 28.84 19.60 -17.60
CA THR A 517 29.99 18.91 -17.04
C THR A 517 31.10 18.70 -18.08
N THR A 518 30.77 18.50 -19.36
CA THR A 518 31.77 18.42 -20.44
C THR A 518 32.34 19.77 -20.85
N GLU A 519 31.59 20.86 -20.73
CA GLU A 519 32.08 22.22 -20.97
C GLU A 519 32.99 22.73 -19.84
N VAL A 520 32.65 22.41 -18.59
CA VAL A 520 33.37 22.93 -17.40
C VAL A 520 34.62 22.11 -17.06
N LEU A 521 34.61 20.79 -17.23
CA LEU A 521 35.67 19.92 -16.72
C LEU A 521 36.77 19.57 -17.73
N VAL A 522 36.68 20.04 -18.98
CA VAL A 522 37.50 19.51 -20.07
C VAL A 522 38.09 20.61 -20.95
N ASP A 523 39.42 20.77 -20.92
CA ASP A 523 40.18 21.64 -21.84
C ASP A 523 40.29 21.05 -23.28
N GLN A 524 39.80 19.83 -23.47
CA GLN A 524 39.83 19.06 -24.72
C GLN A 524 38.54 19.29 -25.52
N LYS A 525 38.64 19.33 -26.85
CA LYS A 525 37.46 19.52 -27.72
C LYS A 525 36.55 18.29 -27.67
N THR A 526 35.33 18.48 -27.16
CA THR A 526 34.24 17.51 -27.21
C THR A 526 33.60 17.48 -28.60
N ILE A 527 33.45 16.29 -29.17
CA ILE A 527 32.73 16.05 -30.42
C ILE A 527 31.33 15.58 -30.03
N LYS A 528 30.32 16.41 -30.27
CA LYS A 528 28.92 16.05 -30.03
C LYS A 528 28.33 15.47 -31.32
N LEU A 529 27.82 14.24 -31.23
CA LEU A 529 27.07 13.61 -32.31
C LEU A 529 25.58 13.66 -32.01
N THR A 530 24.85 14.27 -32.92
CA THR A 530 23.39 14.39 -32.94
C THR A 530 22.91 13.96 -34.33
N PRO A 531 21.75 13.28 -34.46
CA PRO A 531 21.25 12.90 -35.77
C PRO A 531 20.90 14.12 -36.64
N ASN A 532 21.21 14.05 -37.95
CA ASN A 532 20.91 15.09 -38.94
C ASN A 532 21.57 16.46 -38.68
N ASP A 533 22.71 16.48 -38.01
CA ASP A 533 23.44 17.70 -37.63
C ASP A 533 24.75 17.84 -38.42
N SER A 534 25.33 19.04 -38.43
CA SER A 534 26.62 19.30 -39.06
C SER A 534 27.72 19.28 -38.01
N VAL A 535 28.61 18.29 -38.08
CA VAL A 535 29.74 18.14 -37.15
C VAL A 535 31.02 18.63 -37.84
N THR A 536 31.84 19.39 -37.12
CA THR A 536 33.13 19.88 -37.63
C THR A 536 34.26 19.28 -36.80
N ILE A 537 35.15 18.51 -37.44
CA ILE A 537 36.35 17.93 -36.82
C ILE A 537 37.57 18.50 -37.54
N GLU A 538 38.40 19.27 -36.81
CA GLU A 538 39.65 19.86 -37.33
C GLU A 538 39.49 20.58 -38.70
N GLY A 539 38.36 21.26 -38.90
CA GLY A 539 38.04 22.02 -40.12
C GLY A 539 37.31 21.23 -41.21
N ARG A 540 37.23 19.90 -41.11
CA ARG A 540 36.39 19.06 -41.98
C ARG A 540 34.97 19.02 -41.45
N LYS A 541 34.00 19.40 -42.28
CA LYS A 541 32.58 19.31 -41.97
C LYS A 541 31.99 18.07 -42.60
N PHE A 542 31.28 17.28 -41.81
CA PHE A 542 30.42 16.22 -42.32
C PHE A 542 29.03 16.34 -41.70
N LYS A 543 28.03 15.82 -42.40
CA LYS A 543 26.65 15.82 -41.94
C LYS A 543 26.31 14.43 -41.44
N THR A 544 25.84 14.32 -40.20
CA THR A 544 25.37 13.05 -39.66
C THR A 544 24.03 12.70 -40.27
N THR A 545 23.76 11.40 -40.42
CA THR A 545 22.44 10.86 -40.75
C THR A 545 21.85 10.22 -39.49
N LYS A 546 20.91 9.27 -39.63
CA LYS A 546 20.48 8.40 -38.52
C LYS A 546 21.22 7.06 -38.48
N ASN A 547 22.24 6.89 -39.33
CA ASN A 547 23.18 5.78 -39.27
C ASN A 547 24.37 6.18 -38.38
N LEU A 548 24.42 5.61 -37.17
CA LEU A 548 25.48 5.91 -36.21
C LEU A 548 26.82 5.35 -36.67
N LYS A 549 26.82 4.18 -37.33
CA LYS A 549 28.05 3.55 -37.84
C LYS A 549 28.79 4.47 -38.79
N GLU A 550 28.08 5.08 -39.74
CA GLU A 550 28.66 6.04 -40.69
C GLU A 550 29.31 7.24 -39.97
N ALA A 551 28.62 7.79 -38.97
CA ALA A 551 29.15 8.89 -38.18
C ALA A 551 30.41 8.48 -37.38
N LEU A 552 30.42 7.28 -36.81
CA LEU A 552 31.57 6.73 -36.08
C LEU A 552 32.76 6.44 -37.00
N ASP A 553 32.51 5.95 -38.21
CA ASP A 553 33.54 5.72 -39.23
C ASP A 553 34.20 7.03 -39.67
N GLU A 554 33.44 8.12 -39.80
CA GLU A 554 33.98 9.46 -40.08
C GLU A 554 34.82 10.01 -38.91
N VAL A 555 34.40 9.74 -37.67
CA VAL A 555 35.20 10.05 -36.47
C VAL A 555 36.51 9.24 -36.49
N LYS A 556 36.46 7.94 -36.78
CA LYS A 556 37.64 7.05 -36.87
C LYS A 556 38.64 7.47 -37.96
N ARG A 557 38.14 7.91 -39.12
CA ARG A 557 38.97 8.41 -40.23
C ARG A 557 39.63 9.75 -39.94
N SER A 558 39.10 10.51 -38.99
CA SER A 558 39.65 11.79 -38.60
C SER A 558 40.90 11.58 -37.75
N SER A 559 42.08 11.92 -38.28
CA SER A 559 43.33 11.86 -37.52
C SER A 559 43.31 12.89 -36.39
N PHE A 560 43.42 12.46 -35.14
CA PHE A 560 43.42 13.37 -33.99
C PHE A 560 44.85 13.74 -33.55
N SER A 561 45.11 15.04 -33.45
CA SER A 561 46.37 15.57 -32.88
C SER A 561 46.50 15.35 -31.36
N LYS A 562 45.36 15.16 -30.66
CA LYS A 562 45.25 14.94 -29.21
C LYS A 562 44.01 14.07 -28.94
N ARG A 563 43.98 13.34 -27.83
CA ARG A 563 42.80 12.57 -27.39
C ARG A 563 41.51 13.43 -27.36
N ARG A 564 40.36 12.83 -27.63
CA ARG A 564 39.05 13.51 -27.75
C ARG A 564 37.97 12.84 -26.92
N ILE A 565 36.94 13.61 -26.56
CA ILE A 565 35.71 13.08 -25.97
C ILE A 565 34.63 13.05 -27.05
N LEU A 566 33.97 11.91 -27.20
CA LEU A 566 32.83 11.72 -28.08
C LEU A 566 31.56 11.65 -27.25
N LEU A 567 30.64 12.61 -27.44
CA LEU A 567 29.37 12.67 -26.75
C LEU A 567 28.24 12.25 -27.69
N ILE A 568 27.53 11.19 -27.34
CA ILE A 568 26.31 10.73 -28.00
C ILE A 568 25.15 10.90 -27.02
N ASP A 569 24.34 11.95 -27.23
CA ASP A 569 23.17 12.20 -26.39
C ASP A 569 21.95 11.46 -26.95
N ASP A 570 21.23 10.78 -26.06
CA ASP A 570 20.00 10.04 -26.34
C ASP A 570 20.13 9.03 -27.48
N LEU A 571 20.85 7.93 -27.20
CA LEU A 571 21.14 6.86 -28.15
C LEU A 571 19.90 6.37 -28.92
N GLU A 572 18.73 6.33 -28.27
CA GLU A 572 17.45 5.91 -28.86
C GLU A 572 16.99 6.75 -30.09
N LEU A 573 17.58 7.92 -30.32
CA LEU A 573 17.31 8.77 -31.49
C LEU A 573 18.04 8.31 -32.76
N TRP A 574 19.10 7.51 -32.63
CA TRP A 574 19.89 6.97 -33.74
C TRP A 574 19.21 5.78 -34.41
N ARG A 575 18.12 6.06 -35.13
CA ARG A 575 17.37 5.08 -35.91
C ARG A 575 16.44 5.73 -36.94
N ASP A 576 16.27 5.08 -38.08
CA ASP A 576 15.23 5.38 -39.08
C ASP A 576 14.64 4.07 -39.64
N GLU A 577 13.88 4.17 -40.73
CA GLU A 577 13.29 3.01 -41.41
C GLU A 577 14.34 2.06 -42.02
N LYS A 578 15.55 2.55 -42.29
CA LYS A 578 16.64 1.78 -42.94
C LYS A 578 17.66 1.26 -41.93
N ASN A 579 17.86 1.98 -40.84
CA ASN A 579 18.89 1.77 -39.84
C ASN A 579 18.23 1.53 -38.49
N THR A 580 18.29 0.28 -38.02
CA THR A 580 17.74 -0.10 -36.72
C THR A 580 18.62 0.38 -35.58
N LEU A 581 18.00 0.66 -34.42
CA LEU A 581 18.74 1.04 -33.21
C LEU A 581 19.76 -0.04 -32.83
N LEU A 582 19.39 -1.33 -32.91
CA LEU A 582 20.27 -2.44 -32.55
C LEU A 582 21.54 -2.50 -33.39
N ASN A 583 21.45 -2.26 -34.71
CA ASN A 583 22.63 -2.24 -35.58
C ASN A 583 23.55 -1.07 -35.25
N ASN A 584 22.97 0.11 -34.96
CA ASN A 584 23.72 1.27 -34.51
C ASN A 584 24.38 1.05 -33.14
N THR A 585 23.70 0.38 -32.20
CA THR A 585 24.27 0.02 -30.90
C THR A 585 25.43 -0.96 -31.03
N ARG A 586 25.34 -1.96 -31.92
CA ARG A 586 26.46 -2.88 -32.18
C ARG A 586 27.68 -2.16 -32.74
N ALA A 587 27.48 -1.27 -33.72
CA ALA A 587 28.57 -0.46 -34.26
C ALA A 587 29.22 0.45 -33.20
N LEU A 588 28.43 0.96 -32.26
CA LEU A 588 28.93 1.73 -31.12
C LEU A 588 29.78 0.87 -30.18
N ILE A 589 29.34 -0.36 -29.88
CA ILE A 589 30.11 -1.30 -29.06
C ILE A 589 31.47 -1.59 -29.71
N ASP A 590 31.48 -1.94 -31.01
CA ASP A 590 32.71 -2.21 -31.75
C ASP A 590 33.66 -1.00 -31.77
N PHE A 591 33.10 0.22 -31.83
CA PHE A 591 33.87 1.46 -31.79
C PHE A 591 34.51 1.69 -30.40
N ILE A 592 33.77 1.44 -29.31
CA ILE A 592 34.31 1.58 -27.95
C ILE A 592 35.46 0.59 -27.72
N GLU A 593 35.31 -0.65 -28.17
CA GLU A 593 36.33 -1.68 -28.02
C GLU A 593 37.60 -1.38 -28.84
N SER A 594 37.46 -0.74 -30.01
CA SER A 594 38.60 -0.47 -30.90
C SER A 594 39.28 0.89 -30.71
N GLU A 595 38.58 1.92 -30.22
CA GLU A 595 39.09 3.31 -30.23
C GLU A 595 39.16 3.96 -28.83
N SER A 596 38.88 3.22 -27.75
CA SER A 596 38.87 3.77 -26.37
C SER A 596 40.21 4.34 -25.90
N ASP A 597 41.33 3.95 -26.52
CA ASP A 597 42.66 4.50 -26.25
C ASP A 597 42.77 6.00 -26.60
N ASN A 598 42.09 6.41 -27.67
CA ASN A 598 42.20 7.76 -28.26
C ASN A 598 40.92 8.59 -28.08
N VAL A 599 39.78 7.93 -27.92
CA VAL A 599 38.46 8.55 -27.84
C VAL A 599 37.72 8.06 -26.60
N LEU A 600 37.46 8.97 -25.65
CA LEU A 600 36.57 8.70 -24.52
C LEU A 600 35.12 8.82 -24.99
N VAL A 601 34.42 7.70 -25.03
CA VAL A 601 33.01 7.67 -25.47
C VAL A 601 32.09 7.87 -24.27
N ILE A 602 31.23 8.88 -24.36
CA ILE A 602 30.18 9.19 -23.39
C ILE A 602 28.83 9.04 -24.09
N VAL A 603 28.00 8.12 -23.60
CA VAL A 603 26.68 7.84 -24.18
C VAL A 603 25.62 8.08 -23.14
N THR A 604 24.54 8.76 -23.53
CA THR A 604 23.37 8.93 -22.67
C THR A 604 22.19 8.12 -23.19
N THR A 605 21.43 7.52 -22.28
CA THR A 605 20.16 6.84 -22.60
C THR A 605 19.23 6.79 -21.39
N ASN A 606 18.02 6.27 -21.59
CA ASN A 606 17.05 6.07 -20.53
C ASN A 606 17.27 4.69 -19.86
N PRO A 607 17.07 4.54 -18.54
CA PRO A 607 17.28 3.26 -17.86
C PRO A 607 16.50 2.07 -18.48
N PRO A 608 15.20 2.21 -18.82
CA PRO A 608 14.46 1.11 -19.47
C PRO A 608 15.00 0.74 -20.85
N MET A 609 15.58 1.71 -21.58
CA MET A 609 16.22 1.44 -22.88
C MET A 609 17.53 0.67 -22.69
N SER A 610 18.33 1.02 -21.67
CA SER A 610 19.55 0.27 -21.33
C SER A 610 19.23 -1.20 -21.06
N VAL A 611 18.25 -1.47 -20.19
CA VAL A 611 17.79 -2.83 -19.90
C VAL A 611 17.27 -3.51 -21.17
N HIS A 612 16.50 -2.80 -22.00
CA HIS A 612 16.01 -3.34 -23.26
C HIS A 612 17.14 -3.73 -24.23
N LEU A 613 18.21 -2.94 -24.31
CA LEU A 613 19.40 -3.24 -25.12
C LEU A 613 20.20 -4.40 -24.53
N ASP A 614 20.32 -4.49 -23.20
CA ASP A 614 21.01 -5.58 -22.50
C ASP A 614 20.38 -6.96 -22.78
N THR A 615 19.06 -7.01 -23.03
CA THR A 615 18.41 -8.27 -23.45
C THR A 615 18.80 -8.75 -24.85
N ARG A 616 19.43 -7.90 -25.68
CA ARG A 616 19.74 -8.17 -27.10
C ARG A 616 21.22 -8.12 -27.45
N CYS A 617 22.00 -7.39 -26.66
CA CYS A 617 23.44 -7.23 -26.80
C CYS A 617 24.04 -6.88 -25.44
N ASN A 618 25.35 -7.05 -25.28
CA ASN A 618 26.05 -6.77 -24.02
C ASN A 618 26.28 -5.25 -23.81
N PHE A 619 25.24 -4.43 -23.94
CA PHE A 619 25.35 -2.99 -24.09
C PHE A 619 25.98 -2.31 -22.86
N SER A 620 25.42 -2.51 -21.67
CA SER A 620 25.87 -1.84 -20.45
C SER A 620 27.31 -2.24 -20.08
N ASN A 621 27.67 -3.51 -20.24
CA ASN A 621 28.97 -4.04 -19.79
C ASN A 621 30.18 -3.52 -20.62
N VAL A 622 29.94 -2.94 -21.79
CA VAL A 622 30.99 -2.31 -22.62
C VAL A 622 31.42 -0.95 -22.03
N PHE A 623 30.62 -0.38 -21.14
CA PHE A 623 30.93 0.86 -20.47
C PHE A 623 31.71 0.63 -19.16
N SER A 624 32.89 1.23 -19.08
CA SER A 624 33.73 1.10 -17.88
C SER A 624 33.19 1.85 -16.65
N THR A 625 32.32 2.85 -16.88
CA THR A 625 31.81 3.75 -15.84
C THR A 625 30.32 4.02 -16.07
N HIS A 626 29.52 3.83 -15.02
CA HIS A 626 28.08 4.09 -15.04
C HIS A 626 27.74 5.27 -14.13
N ILE A 627 27.06 6.27 -14.68
CA ILE A 627 26.60 7.46 -13.95
C ILE A 627 25.08 7.55 -14.04
N THR A 628 24.42 7.41 -12.89
CA THR A 628 22.96 7.53 -12.80
C THR A 628 22.58 8.94 -12.33
N VAL A 629 21.72 9.60 -13.13
CA VAL A 629 21.26 10.98 -12.92
C VAL A 629 19.73 11.07 -12.69
N ASN A 630 19.08 9.93 -12.37
CA ASN A 630 17.62 9.84 -12.19
C ASN A 630 17.06 10.72 -11.07
N LYS A 631 17.78 10.86 -9.95
CA LYS A 631 17.32 11.54 -8.73
C LYS A 631 18.32 12.60 -8.29
N CYS A 632 17.81 13.69 -7.76
CA CYS A 632 18.56 14.74 -7.07
C CYS A 632 18.38 14.64 -5.56
N THR A 633 19.29 15.25 -4.80
CA THR A 633 19.09 15.43 -3.36
C THR A 633 18.04 16.51 -3.11
N GLN A 634 17.39 16.46 -1.94
CA GLN A 634 16.43 17.51 -1.53
C GLN A 634 17.08 18.91 -1.57
N GLU A 635 18.34 19.01 -1.16
CA GLU A 635 19.10 20.27 -1.18
C GLU A 635 19.33 20.78 -2.60
N GLU A 636 19.68 19.90 -3.53
CA GLU A 636 19.86 20.27 -4.95
C GLU A 636 18.58 20.82 -5.55
N ILE A 637 17.44 20.17 -5.28
CA ILE A 637 16.12 20.57 -5.80
C ILE A 637 15.68 21.90 -5.15
N TYR A 638 15.85 22.04 -3.84
CA TYR A 638 15.55 23.28 -3.13
C TYR A 638 16.39 24.45 -3.65
N LYS A 639 17.71 24.28 -3.78
CA LYS A 639 18.61 25.28 -4.37
C LYS A 639 18.17 25.66 -5.78
N ALA A 640 17.78 24.68 -6.60
CA ALA A 640 17.33 24.92 -7.97
C ALA A 640 16.06 25.80 -8.05
N ILE A 641 15.13 25.61 -7.11
CA ILE A 641 13.90 26.44 -7.02
C ILE A 641 14.23 27.83 -6.50
N VAL A 642 14.99 27.92 -5.40
CA VAL A 642 15.35 29.21 -4.79
C VAL A 642 16.15 30.08 -5.76
N LEU A 643 17.18 29.54 -6.44
CA LEU A 643 17.99 30.30 -7.40
C LEU A 643 17.14 30.93 -8.52
N ARG A 644 16.19 30.17 -9.08
CA ARG A 644 15.29 30.65 -10.14
C ARG A 644 14.28 31.66 -9.60
N HIS A 645 13.79 31.44 -8.39
CA HIS A 645 12.87 32.36 -7.75
C HIS A 645 13.55 33.69 -7.39
N SER A 646 14.73 33.67 -6.77
CA SER A 646 15.51 34.85 -6.42
C SER A 646 15.83 35.72 -7.63
N ALA A 647 16.04 35.13 -8.81
CA ALA A 647 16.26 35.85 -10.06
C ALA A 647 15.07 36.71 -10.52
N THR A 648 13.87 36.47 -9.99
CA THR A 648 12.67 37.23 -10.36
C THR A 648 12.49 38.50 -9.53
N HIS A 649 13.18 38.61 -8.40
CA HIS A 649 12.99 39.67 -7.40
C HIS A 649 11.53 39.82 -6.91
N ARG A 650 10.70 38.78 -7.04
CA ARG A 650 9.31 38.76 -6.59
C ARG A 650 9.20 38.02 -5.26
N THR A 651 8.22 38.35 -4.44
CA THR A 651 7.90 37.61 -3.22
C THR A 651 6.90 36.49 -3.52
N VAL A 652 7.12 35.30 -2.94
CA VAL A 652 6.08 34.26 -2.96
C VAL A 652 5.11 34.53 -1.82
N ILE A 653 3.83 34.61 -2.14
CA ILE A 653 2.75 34.83 -1.18
C ILE A 653 1.84 33.60 -1.08
N ASN A 654 1.21 33.40 0.07
CA ASN A 654 0.20 32.38 0.30
C ASN A 654 -1.21 32.86 -0.11
N SER A 655 -2.22 32.00 0.02
CA SER A 655 -3.62 32.34 -0.31
C SER A 655 -4.24 33.40 0.61
N SER A 656 -3.54 33.78 1.69
CA SER A 656 -3.90 34.83 2.64
C SER A 656 -3.14 36.14 2.37
N ASN A 657 -2.42 36.26 1.25
CA ASN A 657 -1.54 37.38 0.87
C ASN A 657 -0.33 37.63 1.79
N GLU A 658 0.10 36.63 2.57
CA GLU A 658 1.31 36.74 3.40
C GLU A 658 2.53 36.13 2.69
N PRO A 659 3.74 36.72 2.83
CA PRO A 659 4.94 36.18 2.23
C PRO A 659 5.32 34.84 2.86
N LEU A 660 5.64 33.86 2.02
CA LEU A 660 6.14 32.56 2.46
C LEU A 660 7.57 32.68 2.97
N THR A 661 7.82 32.12 4.15
CA THR A 661 9.17 31.99 4.71
C THR A 661 9.98 30.93 3.95
N GLU A 662 11.31 31.01 4.00
CA GLU A 662 12.20 30.00 3.40
C GLU A 662 11.92 28.57 3.91
N SER A 663 11.53 28.45 5.19
CA SER A 663 11.13 27.17 5.80
C SER A 663 9.84 26.61 5.16
N GLN A 664 8.83 27.45 4.92
CA GLN A 664 7.60 27.03 4.26
C GLN A 664 7.83 26.66 2.79
N ILE A 665 8.71 27.38 2.08
CA ILE A 665 9.13 27.02 0.72
C ILE A 665 9.81 25.64 0.76
N ASN A 666 10.76 25.41 1.68
CA ASN A 666 11.43 24.13 1.81
C ASN A 666 10.46 22.98 2.12
N ALA A 667 9.47 23.20 3.00
CA ALA A 667 8.43 22.22 3.29
C ALA A 667 7.60 21.85 2.05
N ASN A 668 7.19 22.85 1.26
CA ASN A 668 6.46 22.64 0.01
C ASN A 668 7.30 21.90 -1.05
N VAL A 669 8.56 22.28 -1.22
CA VAL A 669 9.50 21.60 -2.12
C VAL A 669 9.76 20.18 -1.66
N THR A 670 9.90 19.93 -0.36
CA THR A 670 10.06 18.58 0.20
C THR A 670 8.86 17.70 -0.10
N LYS A 671 7.64 18.24 0.04
CA LYS A 671 6.39 17.54 -0.28
C LYS A 671 6.33 17.15 -1.76
N LEU A 672 6.64 18.08 -2.67
CA LEU A 672 6.69 17.81 -4.10
C LEU A 672 7.79 16.80 -4.48
N SER A 673 8.98 16.94 -3.88
CA SER A 673 10.12 16.06 -4.15
C SER A 673 9.86 14.62 -3.75
N LYS A 674 9.23 14.39 -2.58
CA LYS A 674 8.78 13.05 -2.16
C LYS A 674 7.74 12.47 -3.11
N LYS A 675 6.81 13.30 -3.60
CA LYS A 675 5.72 12.87 -4.50
C LYS A 675 6.22 12.49 -5.90
N LEU A 676 7.28 13.15 -6.38
CA LEU A 676 7.82 13.02 -7.75
C LEU A 676 9.15 12.25 -7.79
N ASP A 677 9.40 11.43 -6.77
CA ASP A 677 10.57 10.57 -6.63
C ASP A 677 11.92 11.29 -6.85
N TYR A 678 12.00 12.55 -6.40
CA TYR A 678 13.20 13.40 -6.50
C TYR A 678 13.71 13.65 -7.93
N ASN A 679 12.82 13.60 -8.94
CA ASN A 679 13.16 14.04 -10.30
C ASN A 679 13.11 15.58 -10.39
N ILE A 680 14.26 16.21 -10.59
CA ILE A 680 14.38 17.68 -10.55
C ILE A 680 13.48 18.38 -11.56
N GLY A 681 13.42 17.94 -12.82
CA GLY A 681 12.63 18.62 -13.84
C GLY A 681 11.14 18.49 -13.61
N GLU A 682 10.69 17.33 -13.12
CA GLU A 682 9.29 17.11 -12.72
C GLU A 682 8.90 18.00 -11.54
N VAL A 683 9.77 18.12 -10.52
CA VAL A 683 9.50 18.99 -9.37
C VAL A 683 9.48 20.46 -9.78
N LEU A 684 10.42 20.91 -10.62
CA LEU A 684 10.42 22.26 -11.17
C LEU A 684 9.15 22.54 -11.97
N GLN A 685 8.70 21.58 -12.77
CA GLN A 685 7.47 21.70 -13.55
C GLN A 685 6.23 21.70 -12.64
N ALA A 686 6.17 20.84 -11.64
CA ALA A 686 5.09 20.78 -10.67
C ALA A 686 4.96 22.06 -9.83
N TRP A 687 6.10 22.67 -9.49
CA TRP A 687 6.13 23.98 -8.84
C TRP A 687 5.39 25.02 -9.69
N THR A 688 5.62 25.06 -11.00
CA THR A 688 4.93 26.01 -11.89
C THR A 688 3.42 25.83 -11.95
N TYR A 689 2.89 24.62 -11.73
CA TYR A 689 1.44 24.39 -11.70
C TYR A 689 0.76 25.03 -10.49
N GLY A 690 1.52 25.19 -9.39
CA GLY A 690 1.06 25.79 -8.15
C GLY A 690 1.26 27.30 -8.09
N THR A 691 1.96 27.92 -9.05
CA THR A 691 2.28 29.34 -9.03
C THR A 691 1.42 30.15 -9.99
N THR A 692 0.89 31.27 -9.52
CA THR A 692 0.19 32.28 -10.33
C THR A 692 0.72 33.67 -10.04
N VAL A 693 1.02 34.44 -11.08
CA VAL A 693 1.43 35.85 -10.95
C VAL A 693 0.19 36.68 -10.65
N THR A 694 0.21 37.47 -9.57
CA THR A 694 -0.86 38.41 -9.24
C THR A 694 -0.71 39.71 -10.03
N GLU A 695 -1.79 40.51 -10.12
CA GLU A 695 -1.76 41.83 -10.79
C GLU A 695 -0.71 42.78 -10.19
N GLU A 696 -0.38 42.60 -8.91
CA GLU A 696 0.65 43.37 -8.17
C GLU A 696 2.09 42.88 -8.44
N GLY A 697 2.27 41.83 -9.24
CA GLY A 697 3.58 41.27 -9.61
C GLY A 697 4.15 40.25 -8.61
N SER A 698 3.46 39.98 -7.49
CA SER A 698 3.81 38.92 -6.53
C SER A 698 3.45 37.52 -7.06
N ILE A 699 4.02 36.47 -6.46
CA ILE A 699 3.81 35.08 -6.89
C ILE A 699 2.95 34.36 -5.86
N LEU A 700 1.69 34.12 -6.17
CA LEU A 700 0.82 33.30 -5.33
C LEU A 700 1.19 31.82 -5.53
N TYR A 701 1.57 31.14 -4.46
CA TYR A 701 1.75 29.68 -4.46
C TYR A 701 0.58 28.99 -3.76
N LYS A 702 -0.08 28.08 -4.47
CA LYS A 702 -1.13 27.19 -3.98
C LYS A 702 -0.83 25.77 -4.42
N ASP A 703 -0.68 24.86 -3.47
CA ASP A 703 -0.50 23.45 -3.79
C ASP A 703 -1.74 22.90 -4.51
N SER A 704 -1.61 22.74 -5.82
CA SER A 704 -2.69 22.41 -6.75
C SER A 704 -2.38 21.14 -7.55
N TYR A 705 -1.36 20.37 -7.18
CA TYR A 705 -0.94 19.20 -7.96
C TYR A 705 -2.03 18.12 -7.97
N LEU A 706 -2.62 17.90 -9.15
CA LEU A 706 -3.53 16.77 -9.42
C LEU A 706 -2.75 15.52 -9.83
N SER A 707 -3.07 14.38 -9.22
CA SER A 707 -2.52 13.08 -9.62
C SER A 707 -3.19 12.57 -10.90
N PHE A 708 -2.39 11.98 -11.79
CA PHE A 708 -2.88 11.36 -13.01
C PHE A 708 -3.34 9.91 -12.71
N PRO A 709 -4.62 9.56 -12.93
CA PRO A 709 -5.11 8.21 -12.69
C PRO A 709 -4.73 7.25 -13.81
N ASP A 710 -4.50 5.99 -13.48
CA ASP A 710 -4.28 4.93 -14.45
C ASP A 710 -5.62 4.41 -15.03
N PHE A 711 -5.82 4.62 -16.33
CA PHE A 711 -6.98 4.12 -17.08
C PHE A 711 -6.55 3.25 -18.28
N PHE A 712 -5.26 2.89 -18.38
CA PHE A 712 -4.71 2.32 -19.61
C PHE A 712 -5.05 0.84 -19.77
N THR A 713 -5.60 0.47 -20.95
CA THR A 713 -5.80 -0.95 -21.32
C THR A 713 -4.48 -1.63 -21.69
N LYS A 714 -4.48 -2.96 -21.86
CA LYS A 714 -3.29 -3.73 -22.25
C LYS A 714 -2.69 -3.23 -23.57
N GLU A 715 -3.52 -2.90 -24.55
CA GLU A 715 -3.13 -2.37 -25.86
C GLU A 715 -2.48 -0.99 -25.75
N GLU A 716 -3.03 -0.11 -24.91
CA GLU A 716 -2.48 1.22 -24.68
C GLU A 716 -1.15 1.15 -23.94
N ASN A 717 -1.02 0.27 -22.94
CA ASN A 717 0.24 0.05 -22.25
C ASN A 717 1.34 -0.40 -23.24
N LEU A 718 1.01 -1.19 -24.27
CA LEU A 718 1.96 -1.59 -25.31
C LEU A 718 2.44 -0.38 -26.14
N ILE A 719 1.51 0.47 -26.59
CA ILE A 719 1.83 1.68 -27.36
C ILE A 719 2.68 2.64 -26.52
N ILE A 720 2.28 2.87 -25.27
CA ILE A 720 2.96 3.79 -24.35
C ILE A 720 4.36 3.25 -23.98
N LYS A 721 4.50 1.95 -23.71
CA LYS A 721 5.82 1.30 -23.50
C LYS A 721 6.74 1.54 -24.68
N TYR A 722 6.25 1.28 -25.89
CA TYR A 722 7.06 1.47 -27.10
C TYR A 722 7.44 2.94 -27.28
N THR A 723 6.50 3.87 -27.05
CA THR A 723 6.77 5.32 -27.13
C THR A 723 7.77 5.78 -26.08
N LEU A 724 7.71 5.26 -24.86
CA LEU A 724 8.63 5.59 -23.76
C LEU A 724 10.05 5.13 -24.07
N LEU A 725 10.22 3.89 -24.55
CA LEU A 725 11.52 3.34 -24.91
C LEU A 725 12.17 4.17 -26.02
N TYR A 726 11.40 4.50 -27.05
CA TYR A 726 11.92 5.01 -28.31
C TYR A 726 11.76 6.52 -28.51
N LYS A 727 11.24 7.24 -27.51
CA LYS A 727 10.89 8.68 -27.47
C LYS A 727 9.80 9.15 -28.43
N PHE A 728 9.80 8.64 -29.65
CA PHE A 728 8.80 8.94 -30.66
C PHE A 728 8.47 7.69 -31.46
N ILE A 729 7.26 7.64 -32.00
CA ILE A 729 6.78 6.54 -32.85
C ILE A 729 6.01 7.12 -34.04
N SER A 730 5.72 6.29 -35.04
CA SER A 730 4.78 6.62 -36.10
C SER A 730 3.78 5.48 -36.27
N GLU A 731 2.62 5.77 -36.85
CA GLU A 731 1.63 4.73 -37.18
C GLU A 731 2.22 3.66 -38.09
N LYS A 732 3.08 4.07 -39.03
CA LYS A 732 3.79 3.16 -39.93
C LYS A 732 4.68 2.19 -39.15
N ILE A 733 5.48 2.68 -38.20
CA ILE A 733 6.35 1.83 -37.36
C ILE A 733 5.52 0.86 -36.52
N LEU A 734 4.40 1.33 -35.93
CA LEU A 734 3.51 0.44 -35.17
C LEU A 734 2.91 -0.66 -36.06
N LYS A 735 2.47 -0.30 -37.26
CA LYS A 735 1.92 -1.25 -38.24
C LYS A 735 2.94 -2.27 -38.71
N GLU A 736 4.17 -1.85 -38.97
CA GLU A 736 5.27 -2.76 -39.33
C GLU A 736 5.62 -3.72 -38.19
N PHE A 737 5.61 -3.24 -36.93
CA PHE A 737 5.97 -4.05 -35.77
C PHE A 737 4.86 -5.04 -35.35
N THR A 738 3.58 -4.67 -35.52
CA THR A 738 2.44 -5.46 -35.00
C THR A 738 1.62 -6.15 -36.09
N GLY A 739 1.84 -5.83 -37.36
CA GLY A 739 1.12 -6.44 -38.49
C GLY A 739 -0.39 -6.20 -38.41
N ASP A 740 -1.16 -7.27 -38.63
CA ASP A 740 -2.63 -7.22 -38.64
C ASP A 740 -3.23 -6.83 -37.29
N PHE A 741 -2.51 -7.06 -36.18
CA PHE A 741 -2.92 -6.65 -34.84
C PHE A 741 -3.05 -5.12 -34.70
N TYR A 742 -2.37 -4.36 -35.57
CA TYR A 742 -2.49 -2.92 -35.61
C TYR A 742 -3.92 -2.49 -35.96
N GLU A 743 -4.47 -3.01 -37.06
CA GLU A 743 -5.77 -2.59 -37.57
C GLU A 743 -6.92 -3.12 -36.71
N SER A 744 -6.77 -4.32 -36.12
CA SER A 744 -7.82 -4.93 -35.30
C SER A 744 -7.96 -4.30 -33.92
N ASN A 745 -6.84 -3.93 -33.27
CA ASN A 745 -6.84 -3.55 -31.85
C ASN A 745 -6.10 -2.22 -31.57
N LEU A 746 -4.87 -2.04 -32.07
CA LEU A 746 -4.03 -0.90 -31.64
C LEU A 746 -4.45 0.45 -32.22
N LYS A 747 -5.05 0.49 -33.41
CA LYS A 747 -5.47 1.74 -34.06
C LYS A 747 -6.49 2.52 -33.24
N SER A 748 -7.47 1.83 -32.67
CA SER A 748 -8.49 2.44 -31.81
C SER A 748 -7.86 2.95 -30.51
N SER A 749 -7.01 2.14 -29.87
CA SER A 749 -6.27 2.51 -28.66
C SER A 749 -5.35 3.71 -28.88
N LEU A 750 -4.62 3.77 -29.98
CA LEU A 750 -3.78 4.90 -30.32
C LEU A 750 -4.62 6.18 -30.50
N LYS A 751 -5.74 6.09 -31.21
CA LYS A 751 -6.65 7.22 -31.39
C LYS A 751 -7.20 7.71 -30.04
N ARG A 752 -7.50 6.80 -29.11
CA ARG A 752 -7.93 7.15 -27.75
C ARG A 752 -6.85 7.93 -27.00
N LEU A 753 -5.60 7.46 -27.02
CA LEU A 753 -4.46 8.14 -26.40
C LEU A 753 -4.18 9.53 -26.98
N ILE A 754 -4.40 9.71 -28.29
CA ILE A 754 -4.29 11.02 -28.95
C ILE A 754 -5.43 11.95 -28.52
N ASN A 755 -6.66 11.44 -28.50
CA ASN A 755 -7.84 12.21 -28.14
C ASN A 755 -7.80 12.68 -26.68
N THR A 756 -7.30 11.86 -25.76
CA THR A 756 -7.11 12.21 -24.35
C THR A 756 -5.85 13.03 -24.09
N LYS A 757 -5.09 13.41 -25.13
CA LYS A 757 -3.84 14.18 -25.05
C LYS A 757 -2.74 13.50 -24.22
N VAL A 758 -2.80 12.18 -24.06
CA VAL A 758 -1.71 11.38 -23.47
C VAL A 758 -0.55 11.28 -24.46
N ILE A 759 -0.87 11.11 -25.74
CA ILE A 759 0.09 11.17 -26.85
C ILE A 759 -0.20 12.42 -27.68
N LEU A 760 0.86 13.14 -28.03
CA LEU A 760 0.79 14.31 -28.90
C LEU A 760 1.37 13.96 -30.27
N ARG A 761 0.72 14.46 -31.32
CA ARG A 761 1.22 14.41 -32.70
C ARG A 761 1.92 15.73 -33.02
N ASP A 762 3.13 15.66 -33.54
CA ASP A 762 3.85 16.83 -34.04
C ASP A 762 3.50 17.16 -35.50
N GLU A 763 4.02 18.28 -35.99
CA GLU A 763 3.79 18.77 -37.37
C GLU A 763 4.31 17.80 -38.44
N THR A 764 5.29 16.95 -38.09
CA THR A 764 5.87 15.93 -38.98
C THR A 764 5.11 14.60 -38.95
N GLY A 765 4.08 14.49 -38.10
CA GLY A 765 3.27 13.29 -37.92
C GLY A 765 3.85 12.26 -36.95
N LEU A 766 4.95 12.57 -36.25
CA LEU A 766 5.48 11.70 -35.20
C LEU A 766 4.67 11.86 -33.91
N LEU A 767 4.57 10.75 -33.18
CA LEU A 767 3.79 10.63 -31.97
C LEU A 767 4.73 10.50 -30.78
N LYS A 768 4.52 11.31 -29.75
CA LYS A 768 5.31 11.31 -28.51
C LYS A 768 4.41 11.39 -27.29
N ILE A 769 4.88 10.87 -26.17
CA ILE A 769 4.21 11.05 -24.88
C ILE A 769 4.14 12.54 -24.56
N ASN A 770 3.00 12.99 -24.05
CA ASN A 770 2.85 14.36 -23.59
C ASN A 770 3.88 14.65 -22.48
N PRO A 771 4.76 15.65 -22.64
CA PRO A 771 5.83 15.90 -21.68
C PRO A 771 5.37 16.06 -20.24
N VAL A 772 4.15 16.58 -20.00
CA VAL A 772 3.57 16.77 -18.66
C VAL A 772 3.16 15.47 -17.96
N LEU A 773 3.23 14.33 -18.65
CA LEU A 773 2.84 12.99 -18.17
C LEU A 773 4.00 11.98 -18.17
N ASN A 774 5.21 12.39 -18.56
CA ASN A 774 6.33 11.47 -18.72
C ASN A 774 6.61 10.69 -17.43
N HIS A 775 6.63 11.36 -16.28
CA HIS A 775 6.81 10.69 -14.99
C HIS A 775 5.64 9.80 -14.61
N ASP A 776 4.38 10.26 -14.72
CA ASP A 776 3.24 9.44 -14.34
C ASP A 776 3.19 8.15 -15.17
N ILE A 777 3.42 8.24 -16.48
CA ILE A 777 3.48 7.08 -17.37
C ILE A 777 4.62 6.14 -16.99
N TYR A 778 5.81 6.68 -16.71
CA TYR A 778 6.94 5.87 -16.26
C TYR A 778 6.60 5.11 -14.98
N GLN A 779 6.00 5.77 -13.99
CA GLN A 779 5.61 5.14 -12.73
C GLN A 779 4.49 4.11 -12.92
N ILE A 780 3.50 4.38 -13.76
CA ILE A 780 2.41 3.43 -14.06
C ILE A 780 2.97 2.17 -14.72
N LEU A 781 3.85 2.31 -15.72
CA LEU A 781 4.46 1.16 -16.39
C LEU A 781 5.38 0.37 -15.45
N LYS A 782 6.10 1.05 -14.55
CA LYS A 782 6.93 0.41 -13.53
C LYS A 782 6.08 -0.32 -12.48
N TYR A 783 4.99 0.28 -12.02
CA TYR A 783 4.06 -0.33 -11.05
C TYR A 783 3.38 -1.58 -11.63
N LYS A 784 3.07 -1.58 -12.93
CA LYS A 784 2.52 -2.73 -13.65
C LYS A 784 3.56 -3.80 -14.04
N ASP A 785 4.83 -3.63 -13.67
CA ASP A 785 5.94 -4.52 -14.04
C ASP A 785 6.08 -4.70 -15.58
N ILE A 786 5.76 -3.66 -16.34
CA ILE A 786 5.85 -3.64 -17.81
C ILE A 786 7.25 -3.19 -18.26
N ILE A 787 7.90 -2.36 -17.45
CA ILE A 787 9.28 -1.91 -17.58
C ILE A 787 10.01 -2.18 -16.25
N ASN A 788 11.26 -2.64 -16.34
CA ASN A 788 12.10 -2.96 -15.17
C ASN A 788 12.89 -1.74 -14.70
#